data_AF-A0A7Y2CBF7-F1
#
_entry.id   AF-A0A7Y2CBF7-F1
#
_cell.length_a   1.000
_cell.length_b   1.000
_cell.length_c   1.000
_cell.angle_alpha   90.00
_cell.angle_beta   90.00
_cell.angle_gamma   90.00
#
_symmetry.space_group_name_H-M   'P 1'
#
loop_
_entity.id
_entity.type
_entity.pdbx_description
1 polymer ?
#
loop_
_entity_poly.entity_id
_entity_poly.type
_entity_poly.pdbx_seq_one_letter_code
_entity_poly.pdbx_strand_id
1 'polypeptide(L)'
;MSPTGSLSSLRTTIRDHYLIEEGSLVKKLSDNMALSSEMRGRAQTRAAEFVKLARASAERSGLIDKFLQEYGLSTAEGVTLMRLAEALLRTPDATTANALIEDKIEAGDWSSHAGKSPFPLVNFSTRALMLTAAWLDDIEAKDPMRRMAAATKDVLDRLGEPVIRASVAQAMRIMGEHFVLGETIDEAIKRGKQFSDKGYVFSFDMLGEAAHTADDAEKYFNDYADAIKAIAKYSKSDKFAENPGISVKLSALHPRYEYRKKERVLKELGAKVRTLAIAAKSANMGFNIDAEEADRLDISLDLIEALMRDPELEGWNGFGVVVQAYQRRASFVLEWLTALARETERRITVRLVKGAYWDSEIKRAQEMGLESYPVFTRKVSTDFSFLACAEKLLAATDVIYPQFATHNALTATTVQEMAGNLTEYELQRLHGMGEALHDNLIMRGARSRIYAPVGGHNELLPYLVRRLLENGANSSFVNQLIDPDLSVDDVVADPIVELEELDVIPNPHIPAPRDHLRGRLASKGWDETHPPVAAEMNPNARELIGTMNIGPIIEGEHIKGDGVKISNPAHRDDVLGTVAYANNEQVAAACDIAAAFAPIWAATPAKDRAGALRRAAAIFEERGEYFMAIAIFEAGKSWIDAIAELREAIDFLRYYADECEKLNGESLGVVACISPWNFPMAIFLGQVAASLAAGNAVIAKPAEQTPLIAHESVRVLHEAGIPAGALHFLPGAGATGAALTANTHINGVVFTGSTETAHKIRNGLVDNKNHDAALIAETGGINAMIIDSTALLEQAVTDTIDSAFQSAGQRCSACRLVCVQEDVADRFIEMLQGGMAELSVGDPSNLETDVGPVIDKEAHANIESYIAYRKRHHEGDHCRLIAEAPAPKGGVNGSFIRPVAFELDSVELLEKEIFGPVLHLVRYNAKDLDDLVAKINSLGYGLTMGVHTRIDETMERVAQAARIGNVYVNRNQIGAVVGVQPFGGEGLSGTGPKAGGPHYLRALQKRLHPSGNNEFAFARRDYSGDEKYCAEKAATAFASLHRNLDRGGLLRRAAEQASGDAANVLSHAVKLYSEHFAETIELPGPTGESNTFRLRGRGVILCVGGGQVADNHQQVALSLAAGAVVITNDNRLAQELSAALDKAGGPAHYVQGLGSAHDMPLPVVLNDHIRAVVSDGGEKTRRNLTQTLAIRSGSIIPLLSAKDEPWRFAAERTLTINTTAAGGDVRLLSLSE
;
A
#
# COMPACT_ATOMS: atom_id res chain seq x y z
N MET A 1 44.62 2.06 -11.49
CA MET A 1 44.88 0.69 -11.01
C MET A 1 44.15 -0.29 -11.91
N SER A 2 44.80 -1.36 -12.38
CA SER A 2 44.11 -2.41 -13.14
C SER A 2 43.18 -3.17 -12.20
N PRO A 3 41.88 -3.37 -12.54
CA PRO A 3 40.99 -4.16 -11.71
C PRO A 3 41.55 -5.59 -11.59
N THR A 4 41.79 -6.04 -10.37
CA THR A 4 42.50 -7.30 -10.07
C THR A 4 41.58 -8.53 -10.07
N GLY A 5 40.38 -8.45 -10.64
CA GLY A 5 39.39 -9.53 -10.68
C GLY A 5 38.80 -9.77 -12.07
N SER A 6 38.31 -10.98 -12.33
CA SER A 6 37.51 -11.27 -13.53
C SER A 6 36.18 -10.50 -13.50
N LEU A 7 35.55 -10.28 -14.66
CA LEU A 7 34.23 -9.62 -14.73
C LEU A 7 33.19 -10.30 -13.85
N SER A 8 33.20 -11.63 -13.82
CA SER A 8 32.32 -12.41 -12.92
C SER A 8 32.59 -12.09 -11.45
N SER A 9 33.85 -11.98 -11.02
CA SER A 9 34.19 -11.66 -9.63
C SER A 9 33.76 -10.23 -9.24
N LEU A 10 33.94 -9.27 -10.15
CA LEU A 10 33.51 -7.89 -9.94
C LEU A 10 31.97 -7.80 -9.88
N ARG A 11 31.28 -8.59 -10.72
CA ARG A 11 29.82 -8.65 -10.68
C ARG A 11 29.28 -9.27 -9.40
N THR A 12 29.94 -10.31 -8.87
CA THR A 12 29.65 -10.82 -7.52
C THR A 12 29.87 -9.75 -6.46
N THR A 13 30.95 -8.98 -6.54
CA THR A 13 31.19 -7.87 -5.60
C THR A 13 30.05 -6.84 -5.60
N ILE A 14 29.53 -6.46 -6.79
CA ILE A 14 28.37 -5.55 -6.90
C ILE A 14 27.16 -6.13 -6.15
N ARG A 15 26.90 -7.44 -6.31
CA ARG A 15 25.78 -8.12 -5.65
C ARG A 15 25.98 -8.15 -4.13
N ASP A 16 27.14 -8.57 -3.65
CA ASP A 16 27.44 -8.66 -2.22
C ASP A 16 27.34 -7.30 -1.49
N HIS A 17 27.49 -6.19 -2.22
CA HIS A 17 27.44 -4.83 -1.69
C HIS A 17 26.07 -4.15 -1.87
N TYR A 18 25.00 -4.91 -2.20
CA TYR A 18 23.67 -4.33 -2.38
C TYR A 18 23.15 -3.63 -1.11
N LEU A 19 23.29 -4.26 0.04
CA LEU A 19 22.84 -3.75 1.35
C LEU A 19 24.01 -3.47 2.31
N ILE A 20 25.20 -3.14 1.78
CA ILE A 20 26.38 -2.85 2.60
C ILE A 20 26.08 -1.73 3.61
N GLU A 21 26.61 -1.86 4.84
CA GLU A 21 26.47 -0.87 5.90
C GLU A 21 27.08 0.49 5.51
N GLU A 22 26.35 1.57 5.79
CA GLU A 22 26.63 2.91 5.26
C GLU A 22 27.95 3.51 5.80
N GLY A 23 28.15 3.47 7.12
CA GLY A 23 29.33 4.07 7.76
C GLY A 23 30.62 3.37 7.32
N SER A 24 30.60 2.05 7.22
CA SER A 24 31.72 1.24 6.74
C SER A 24 32.07 1.57 5.30
N LEU A 25 31.07 1.77 4.44
CA LEU A 25 31.29 2.17 3.05
C LEU A 25 31.84 3.59 2.94
N VAL A 26 31.27 4.56 3.65
CA VAL A 26 31.73 5.96 3.64
C VAL A 26 33.20 6.03 4.09
N LYS A 27 33.55 5.33 5.18
CA LYS A 27 34.93 5.24 5.65
C LYS A 27 35.87 4.64 4.58
N LYS A 28 35.48 3.53 3.95
CA LYS A 28 36.27 2.90 2.89
C LYS A 28 36.47 3.82 1.69
N LEU A 29 35.47 4.61 1.31
CA LEU A 29 35.60 5.59 0.24
C LEU A 29 36.52 6.75 0.65
N SER A 30 36.43 7.21 1.90
CA SER A 30 37.29 8.27 2.47
C SER A 30 38.76 7.90 2.50
N ASP A 31 39.09 6.68 2.95
CA ASP A 31 40.47 6.19 3.01
C ASP A 31 41.16 6.13 1.64
N ASN A 32 40.38 6.12 0.54
CA ASN A 32 40.87 6.00 -0.82
C ASN A 32 40.79 7.30 -1.65
N MET A 33 40.30 8.40 -1.07
CA MET A 33 40.06 9.65 -1.80
C MET A 33 41.34 10.49 -1.92
N ALA A 34 41.71 10.92 -3.13
CA ALA A 34 42.95 11.69 -3.36
C ALA A 34 42.76 13.22 -3.37
N LEU A 35 41.60 13.72 -2.92
CA LEU A 35 41.28 15.16 -2.86
C LEU A 35 42.03 15.88 -1.72
N SER A 36 42.97 16.75 -2.07
CA SER A 36 43.65 17.59 -1.07
C SER A 36 42.74 18.71 -0.56
N SER A 37 42.97 19.16 0.68
CA SER A 37 42.28 20.34 1.25
C SER A 37 42.47 21.60 0.41
N GLU A 38 43.61 21.74 -0.27
CA GLU A 38 43.88 22.85 -1.18
C GLU A 38 42.99 22.83 -2.42
N MET A 39 42.80 21.65 -3.05
CA MET A 39 41.88 21.47 -4.18
C MET A 39 40.44 21.80 -3.77
N ARG A 40 40.02 21.30 -2.60
CA ARG A 40 38.68 21.57 -2.05
C ARG A 40 38.46 23.06 -1.80
N GLY A 41 39.43 23.74 -1.19
CA GLY A 41 39.34 25.19 -0.95
C GLY A 41 39.24 26.01 -2.26
N ARG A 42 39.96 25.62 -3.32
CA ARG A 42 39.83 26.26 -4.64
C ARG A 42 38.47 26.00 -5.27
N ALA A 43 37.99 24.76 -5.22
CA ALA A 43 36.68 24.39 -5.74
C ALA A 43 35.55 25.15 -5.05
N GLN A 44 35.61 25.27 -3.72
CA GLN A 44 34.66 26.00 -2.89
C GLN A 44 34.66 27.49 -3.20
N THR A 45 35.84 28.11 -3.30
CA THR A 45 35.97 29.53 -3.69
C THR A 45 35.33 29.79 -5.05
N ARG A 46 35.59 28.92 -6.03
CA ARG A 46 35.02 29.04 -7.37
C ARG A 46 33.50 28.78 -7.39
N ALA A 47 33.02 27.84 -6.59
CA ALA A 47 31.60 27.58 -6.43
C ALA A 47 30.87 28.80 -5.85
N ALA A 48 31.46 29.43 -4.83
CA ALA A 48 30.92 30.65 -4.21
C ALA A 48 30.81 31.80 -5.22
N GLU A 49 31.78 31.95 -6.13
CA GLU A 49 31.67 32.90 -7.25
C GLU A 49 30.47 32.60 -8.15
N PHE A 50 30.28 31.34 -8.55
CA PHE A 50 29.15 30.94 -9.40
C PHE A 50 27.81 31.10 -8.70
N VAL A 51 27.72 30.79 -7.41
CA VAL A 51 26.51 31.04 -6.60
C VAL A 51 26.18 32.54 -6.57
N LYS A 52 27.18 33.40 -6.32
CA LYS A 52 26.98 34.87 -6.33
C LYS A 52 26.50 35.37 -7.69
N LEU A 53 27.09 34.89 -8.79
CA LEU A 53 26.69 35.24 -10.16
C LEU A 53 25.27 34.74 -10.48
N ALA A 54 24.94 33.52 -10.07
CA ALA A 54 23.63 32.93 -10.29
C ALA A 54 22.53 33.68 -9.51
N ARG A 55 22.76 33.98 -8.22
CA ARG A 55 21.85 34.82 -7.39
C ARG A 55 21.62 36.20 -8.01
N ALA A 56 22.69 36.87 -8.48
CA ALA A 56 22.58 38.17 -9.15
C ALA A 56 21.83 38.12 -10.49
N SER A 57 21.88 36.98 -11.19
CA SER A 57 21.11 36.76 -12.42
C SER A 57 19.65 36.41 -12.13
N ALA A 58 19.37 35.71 -11.03
CA ALA A 58 18.03 35.34 -10.59
C ALA A 58 17.19 36.58 -10.24
N GLU A 59 17.78 37.65 -9.70
CA GLU A 59 17.09 38.94 -9.50
C GLU A 59 16.54 39.55 -10.81
N ARG A 60 17.11 39.16 -11.96
CA ARG A 60 16.74 39.64 -13.32
C ARG A 60 15.88 38.65 -14.10
N SER A 61 15.50 37.52 -13.49
CA SER A 61 14.82 36.40 -14.13
C SER A 61 13.32 36.63 -14.40
N GLY A 62 12.73 35.71 -15.15
CA GLY A 62 11.35 35.76 -15.65
C GLY A 62 10.27 35.54 -14.59
N LEU A 63 9.00 35.60 -15.01
CA LEU A 63 7.85 35.54 -14.11
C LEU A 63 7.74 34.22 -13.32
N ILE A 64 8.27 33.12 -13.88
CA ILE A 64 8.21 31.76 -13.33
C ILE A 64 9.25 31.56 -12.23
N ASP A 65 10.51 31.96 -12.42
CA ASP A 65 11.54 31.87 -11.37
C ASP A 65 11.13 32.64 -10.10
N LYS A 66 10.44 33.78 -10.29
CA LYS A 66 9.84 34.56 -9.20
C LYS A 66 8.61 33.89 -8.57
N PHE A 67 7.84 33.15 -9.36
CA PHE A 67 6.73 32.33 -8.88
C PHE A 67 7.24 31.17 -8.02
N LEU A 68 8.28 30.47 -8.46
CA LEU A 68 8.93 29.39 -7.71
C LEU A 68 9.63 29.90 -6.45
N GLN A 69 10.10 31.15 -6.44
CA GLN A 69 10.71 31.79 -5.28
C GLN A 69 9.67 32.25 -4.24
N GLU A 70 8.48 32.69 -4.67
CA GLU A 70 7.39 33.13 -3.78
C GLU A 70 6.57 31.95 -3.23
N TYR A 71 6.34 30.93 -4.05
CA TYR A 71 5.57 29.71 -3.72
C TYR A 71 6.47 28.48 -3.62
N GLY A 72 7.67 28.63 -3.05
CA GLY A 72 8.73 27.62 -2.93
C GLY A 72 8.27 26.20 -3.26
N LEU A 73 8.86 25.55 -4.28
CA LEU A 73 8.46 24.17 -4.65
C LEU A 73 8.65 23.14 -3.52
N SER A 74 9.34 23.53 -2.46
CA SER A 74 9.51 22.79 -1.21
C SER A 74 8.37 22.99 -0.20
N THR A 75 7.50 24.00 -0.40
CA THR A 75 6.40 24.30 0.51
C THR A 75 5.19 23.44 0.20
N ALA A 76 4.36 23.22 1.22
CA ALA A 76 3.12 22.46 1.08
C ALA A 76 2.20 23.06 0.00
N GLU A 77 2.19 24.39 -0.15
CA GLU A 77 1.39 25.11 -1.14
C GLU A 77 1.91 24.88 -2.57
N GLY A 78 3.23 24.94 -2.78
CA GLY A 78 3.86 24.70 -4.09
C GLY A 78 3.60 23.28 -4.59
N VAL A 79 3.77 22.28 -3.71
CA VAL A 79 3.46 20.87 -4.02
C VAL A 79 1.98 20.67 -4.30
N THR A 80 1.09 21.29 -3.51
CA THR A 80 -0.37 21.17 -3.66
C THR A 80 -0.85 21.76 -4.98
N LEU A 81 -0.36 22.94 -5.35
CA LEU A 81 -0.69 23.57 -6.62
C LEU A 81 -0.26 22.70 -7.81
N MET A 82 0.90 22.07 -7.72
CA MET A 82 1.40 21.19 -8.79
C MET A 82 0.61 19.89 -8.89
N ARG A 83 0.24 19.27 -7.76
CA ARG A 83 -0.65 18.10 -7.74
C ARG A 83 -2.01 18.41 -8.34
N LEU A 84 -2.58 19.57 -7.98
CA LEU A 84 -3.82 20.07 -8.56
C LEU A 84 -3.69 20.19 -10.08
N ALA A 85 -2.62 20.81 -10.53
CA ALA A 85 -2.43 21.12 -11.93
C ALA A 85 -2.13 19.87 -12.80
N GLU A 86 -1.40 18.90 -12.24
CA GLU A 86 -1.19 17.58 -12.83
C GLU A 86 -2.50 16.80 -13.00
N ALA A 87 -3.28 16.72 -11.92
CA ALA A 87 -4.53 15.98 -11.94
C ALA A 87 -5.58 16.69 -12.83
N LEU A 88 -5.64 18.03 -12.86
CA LEU A 88 -6.54 18.79 -13.72
C LEU A 88 -6.32 18.57 -15.21
N LEU A 89 -5.07 18.50 -15.66
CA LEU A 89 -4.77 18.28 -17.07
C LEU A 89 -5.15 16.87 -17.55
N ARG A 90 -5.20 15.91 -16.63
CA ARG A 90 -5.50 14.50 -16.89
C ARG A 90 -6.96 14.13 -16.65
N THR A 91 -7.70 14.97 -15.93
CA THR A 91 -9.11 14.71 -15.63
C THR A 91 -9.97 15.12 -16.84
N PRO A 92 -10.57 14.16 -17.57
CA PRO A 92 -11.33 14.47 -18.79
C PRO A 92 -12.68 15.14 -18.50
N ASP A 93 -13.26 14.93 -17.32
CA ASP A 93 -14.59 15.42 -16.97
C ASP A 93 -14.57 16.68 -16.10
N ALA A 94 -15.55 17.56 -16.30
CA ALA A 94 -15.60 18.84 -15.60
C ALA A 94 -15.96 18.70 -14.12
N THR A 95 -16.84 17.76 -13.78
CA THR A 95 -17.36 17.62 -12.40
C THR A 95 -16.25 17.27 -11.43
N THR A 96 -15.44 16.27 -11.77
CA THR A 96 -14.34 15.77 -10.93
C THR A 96 -13.17 16.75 -10.95
N ALA A 97 -12.90 17.40 -12.09
CA ALA A 97 -11.91 18.47 -12.18
C ALA A 97 -12.23 19.66 -11.25
N ASN A 98 -13.51 20.03 -11.13
CA ASN A 98 -13.93 21.10 -10.23
C ASN A 98 -13.81 20.70 -8.76
N ALA A 99 -14.25 19.50 -8.40
CA ALA A 99 -14.11 18.98 -7.04
C ALA A 99 -12.64 18.94 -6.61
N LEU A 100 -11.74 18.57 -7.51
CA LEU A 100 -10.30 18.63 -7.29
C LEU A 100 -9.78 20.07 -7.08
N ILE A 101 -10.28 21.06 -7.84
CA ILE A 101 -9.94 22.48 -7.63
C ILE A 101 -10.38 22.95 -6.26
N GLU A 102 -11.62 22.67 -5.89
CA GLU A 102 -12.18 23.06 -4.58
C GLU A 102 -11.35 22.44 -3.45
N ASP A 103 -11.14 21.11 -3.47
CA ASP A 103 -10.37 20.35 -2.48
C ASP A 103 -8.94 20.88 -2.28
N LYS A 104 -8.19 21.12 -3.36
CA LYS A 104 -6.79 21.55 -3.27
C LYS A 104 -6.62 23.04 -3.00
N ILE A 105 -7.58 23.89 -3.37
CA ILE A 105 -7.54 25.31 -3.02
C ILE A 105 -7.94 25.50 -1.54
N GLU A 106 -8.88 24.74 -0.99
CA GLU A 106 -9.24 24.85 0.44
C GLU A 106 -8.11 24.38 1.39
N ALA A 107 -7.25 23.46 0.95
CA ALA A 107 -6.19 22.87 1.78
C ALA A 107 -4.96 23.79 2.04
N GLY A 108 -4.82 24.93 1.36
CA GLY A 108 -3.66 25.83 1.49
C GLY A 108 -3.90 27.06 2.37
N ASP A 109 -2.92 27.46 3.19
CA ASP A 109 -2.94 28.73 3.93
C ASP A 109 -2.48 29.91 3.05
N TRP A 110 -3.27 30.20 2.01
CA TRP A 110 -2.97 31.26 1.04
C TRP A 110 -2.99 32.66 1.65
N SER A 111 -3.63 32.82 2.83
CA SER A 111 -3.75 34.08 3.57
C SER A 111 -2.40 34.62 4.03
N SER A 112 -1.47 33.71 4.35
CA SER A 112 -0.12 34.01 4.83
C SER A 112 0.78 34.68 3.78
N HIS A 113 0.43 34.63 2.49
CA HIS A 113 1.20 35.19 1.36
C HIS A 113 0.62 36.50 0.79
N ALA A 114 -0.44 37.03 1.39
CA ALA A 114 -1.13 38.24 0.92
C ALA A 114 -0.23 39.50 0.99
N GLY A 115 0.04 40.14 -0.16
CA GLY A 115 0.70 41.45 -0.21
C GLY A 115 2.20 41.45 0.10
N LYS A 116 2.84 40.27 0.12
CA LYS A 116 4.29 40.13 0.37
C LYS A 116 5.14 40.27 -0.90
N SER A 117 4.54 40.12 -2.09
CA SER A 117 5.26 40.26 -3.36
C SER A 117 5.28 41.71 -3.88
N PRO A 118 6.45 42.28 -4.24
CA PRO A 118 6.56 43.64 -4.77
C PRO A 118 6.07 43.80 -6.24
N PHE A 119 5.54 42.74 -6.88
CA PHE A 119 5.19 42.72 -8.30
C PHE A 119 3.67 42.65 -8.57
N PRO A 120 3.09 43.51 -9.44
CA PRO A 120 1.63 43.60 -9.65
C PRO A 120 0.96 42.36 -10.28
N LEU A 121 1.68 41.59 -11.10
CA LEU A 121 1.12 40.44 -11.83
C LEU A 121 1.12 39.14 -11.01
N VAL A 122 2.13 38.96 -10.14
CA VAL A 122 2.15 37.90 -9.13
C VAL A 122 1.04 38.17 -8.12
N ASN A 123 0.89 39.43 -7.68
CA ASN A 123 -0.28 39.87 -6.93
C ASN A 123 -1.61 39.71 -7.69
N PHE A 124 -1.63 39.54 -9.02
CA PHE A 124 -2.85 39.26 -9.80
C PHE A 124 -3.20 37.77 -9.80
N SER A 125 -2.22 36.86 -9.92
CA SER A 125 -2.44 35.42 -9.72
C SER A 125 -2.75 35.09 -8.26
N THR A 126 -2.05 35.73 -7.31
CA THR A 126 -2.39 35.69 -5.89
C THR A 126 -3.76 36.32 -5.65
N ARG A 127 -4.13 37.43 -6.31
CA ARG A 127 -5.52 37.95 -6.23
C ARG A 127 -6.56 37.07 -6.91
N ALA A 128 -6.22 36.28 -7.93
CA ALA A 128 -7.15 35.34 -8.56
C ALA A 128 -7.38 34.10 -7.69
N LEU A 129 -6.33 33.61 -7.02
CA LEU A 129 -6.37 32.57 -5.98
C LEU A 129 -6.96 33.09 -4.66
N MET A 130 -6.76 34.37 -4.33
CA MET A 130 -7.36 35.03 -3.16
C MET A 130 -8.77 35.54 -3.45
N LEU A 131 -9.19 35.75 -4.69
CA LEU A 131 -10.60 36.00 -5.02
C LEU A 131 -11.45 34.73 -4.81
N THR A 132 -10.80 33.57 -4.76
CA THR A 132 -11.40 32.28 -4.36
C THR A 132 -11.20 32.00 -2.86
N ALA A 133 -10.02 32.26 -2.28
CA ALA A 133 -9.78 32.05 -0.83
C ALA A 133 -10.43 33.12 0.09
N ALA A 134 -10.41 34.40 -0.28
CA ALA A 134 -11.07 35.49 0.46
C ALA A 134 -12.61 35.50 0.32
N TRP A 135 -13.17 34.47 -0.32
CA TRP A 135 -14.61 34.23 -0.39
C TRP A 135 -15.12 33.46 0.85
N LEU A 136 -14.24 32.78 1.59
CA LEU A 136 -14.58 31.98 2.78
C LEU A 136 -14.32 32.70 4.12
N ASP A 137 -13.46 33.72 4.15
CA ASP A 137 -13.03 34.36 5.41
C ASP A 137 -13.96 35.45 5.98
N ASP A 138 -15.12 35.72 5.37
CA ASP A 138 -16.10 36.70 5.90
C ASP A 138 -17.38 36.04 6.44
N ILE A 139 -17.27 34.80 6.95
CA ILE A 139 -18.37 34.03 7.58
C ILE A 139 -18.17 33.86 9.10
N GLU A 140 -17.26 34.59 9.74
CA GLU A 140 -17.15 34.63 11.22
C GLU A 140 -17.53 35.99 11.81
N ALA A 141 -18.77 36.44 11.59
CA ALA A 141 -19.40 37.43 12.48
C ALA A 141 -20.95 37.35 12.46
N LYS A 142 -21.51 36.60 13.42
CA LYS A 142 -22.86 36.73 14.04
C LYS A 142 -24.08 36.98 13.13
N ASP A 143 -24.75 35.87 12.78
CA ASP A 143 -26.22 35.63 12.68
C ASP A 143 -27.09 36.45 11.66
N PRO A 144 -28.19 35.89 11.11
CA PRO A 144 -28.21 35.34 9.77
C PRO A 144 -29.46 35.76 8.96
N MET A 145 -29.55 35.34 7.70
CA MET A 145 -30.80 35.24 6.92
C MET A 145 -31.72 36.48 6.84
N ARG A 146 -31.42 37.44 5.95
CA ARG A 146 -32.44 37.99 5.01
C ARG A 146 -32.02 38.98 3.93
N ARG A 147 -30.73 39.29 3.71
CA ARG A 147 -30.37 40.30 2.69
C ARG A 147 -29.28 39.94 1.68
N MET A 148 -28.76 38.72 1.68
CA MET A 148 -27.67 38.34 0.78
C MET A 148 -27.94 37.07 -0.02
N ALA A 149 -29.18 36.88 -0.48
CA ALA A 149 -29.52 35.92 -1.54
C ALA A 149 -29.76 36.60 -2.91
N ALA A 150 -29.66 37.94 -2.98
CA ALA A 150 -30.06 38.71 -4.16
C ALA A 150 -28.96 39.61 -4.77
N ALA A 151 -27.81 39.80 -4.09
CA ALA A 151 -26.75 40.72 -4.57
C ALA A 151 -25.42 40.04 -4.91
N THR A 152 -25.27 38.75 -4.62
CA THR A 152 -24.04 37.96 -4.81
C THR A 152 -24.13 36.93 -5.93
N LYS A 153 -25.33 36.73 -6.52
CA LYS A 153 -25.56 35.78 -7.61
C LYS A 153 -25.10 36.29 -9.00
N ASP A 154 -24.98 37.61 -9.15
CA ASP A 154 -24.86 38.27 -10.47
C ASP A 154 -23.43 38.39 -11.03
N VAL A 155 -22.40 38.10 -10.23
CA VAL A 155 -20.97 38.25 -10.63
C VAL A 155 -20.31 36.90 -10.92
N LEU A 156 -20.67 35.84 -10.19
CA LEU A 156 -20.30 34.45 -10.53
C LEU A 156 -20.89 34.02 -11.88
N ASP A 157 -22.14 34.42 -12.17
CA ASP A 157 -22.78 34.19 -13.49
C ASP A 157 -22.12 34.99 -14.63
N ARG A 158 -21.30 36.02 -14.33
CA ARG A 158 -20.69 36.91 -15.33
C ARG A 158 -19.25 36.57 -15.72
N LEU A 159 -18.51 35.81 -14.90
CA LEU A 159 -17.12 35.45 -15.19
C LEU A 159 -16.84 33.95 -15.31
N GLY A 160 -17.77 33.07 -14.91
CA GLY A 160 -17.82 31.66 -15.29
C GLY A 160 -16.65 30.76 -14.83
N GLU A 161 -17.00 29.66 -14.17
CA GLU A 161 -16.17 28.46 -13.90
C GLU A 161 -15.24 28.02 -15.08
N PRO A 162 -15.65 28.12 -16.37
CA PRO A 162 -14.76 27.79 -17.49
C PRO A 162 -13.50 28.67 -17.60
N VAL A 163 -13.53 29.91 -17.09
CA VAL A 163 -12.41 30.86 -17.19
C VAL A 163 -11.30 30.52 -16.20
N ILE A 164 -11.64 30.04 -14.99
CA ILE A 164 -10.65 29.61 -13.99
C ILE A 164 -9.92 28.36 -14.48
N ARG A 165 -10.68 27.34 -14.92
CA ARG A 165 -10.10 26.12 -15.51
C ARG A 165 -9.22 26.44 -16.71
N ALA A 166 -9.68 27.29 -17.63
CA ALA A 166 -8.88 27.72 -18.78
C ALA A 166 -7.61 28.46 -18.36
N SER A 167 -7.66 29.25 -17.28
CA SER A 167 -6.51 30.00 -16.77
C SER A 167 -5.47 29.10 -16.09
N VAL A 168 -5.89 28.13 -15.27
CA VAL A 168 -5.00 27.14 -14.64
C VAL A 168 -4.39 26.21 -15.69
N ALA A 169 -5.19 25.70 -16.62
CA ALA A 169 -4.70 24.89 -17.73
C ALA A 169 -3.71 25.65 -18.63
N GLN A 170 -3.97 26.94 -18.90
CA GLN A 170 -3.05 27.77 -19.67
C GLN A 170 -1.76 28.07 -18.89
N ALA A 171 -1.84 28.32 -17.58
CA ALA A 171 -0.66 28.51 -16.73
C ALA A 171 0.21 27.24 -16.70
N MET A 172 -0.42 26.07 -16.62
CA MET A 172 0.24 24.78 -16.75
C MET A 172 0.90 24.57 -18.10
N ARG A 173 0.21 24.90 -19.20
CA ARG A 173 0.77 24.80 -20.55
C ARG A 173 2.04 25.65 -20.67
N ILE A 174 1.99 26.87 -20.12
CA ILE A 174 3.15 27.77 -20.06
C ILE A 174 4.27 27.21 -19.16
N MET A 175 3.95 26.57 -18.04
CA MET A 175 4.96 25.91 -17.18
C MET A 175 5.55 24.66 -17.84
N GLY A 176 4.73 23.86 -18.52
CA GLY A 176 5.17 22.66 -19.26
C GLY A 176 6.14 23.00 -20.38
N GLU A 177 5.93 24.13 -21.07
CA GLU A 177 6.87 24.68 -22.05
C GLU A 177 8.25 25.04 -21.46
N HIS A 178 8.38 25.19 -20.14
CA HIS A 178 9.65 25.46 -19.47
C HIS A 178 10.44 24.18 -19.14
N PHE A 179 9.74 23.08 -18.86
CA PHE A 179 10.35 21.78 -18.50
C PHE A 179 10.53 20.83 -19.69
N VAL A 180 9.76 21.04 -20.76
CA VAL A 180 9.86 20.29 -22.02
C VAL A 180 10.39 21.19 -23.11
N LEU A 181 11.41 20.70 -23.81
CA LEU A 181 12.03 21.49 -24.87
C LEU A 181 11.10 21.60 -26.09
N GLY A 182 10.28 20.59 -26.38
CA GLY A 182 9.20 20.62 -27.38
C GLY A 182 8.29 19.38 -27.29
N GLU A 183 7.07 19.47 -27.82
CA GLU A 183 6.12 18.34 -27.79
C GLU A 183 6.57 17.19 -28.70
N THR A 184 7.30 17.53 -29.75
CA THR A 184 7.89 16.57 -30.69
C THR A 184 9.39 16.79 -30.81
N ILE A 185 10.11 15.76 -31.26
CA ILE A 185 11.56 15.82 -31.44
C ILE A 185 11.98 16.93 -32.42
N ASP A 186 11.22 17.16 -33.49
CA ASP A 186 11.51 18.22 -34.47
C ASP A 186 11.34 19.62 -33.85
N GLU A 187 10.33 19.82 -33.00
CA GLU A 187 10.17 21.07 -32.25
C GLU A 187 11.30 21.28 -31.24
N ALA A 188 11.67 20.23 -30.51
CA ALA A 188 12.73 20.27 -29.52
C ALA A 188 14.08 20.62 -30.17
N ILE A 189 14.40 20.04 -31.33
CA ILE A 189 15.60 20.40 -32.10
C ILE A 189 15.55 21.87 -32.55
N LYS A 190 14.40 22.34 -33.05
CA LYS A 190 14.24 23.73 -33.51
C LYS A 190 14.42 24.74 -32.37
N ARG A 191 13.80 24.50 -31.22
CA ARG A 191 13.92 25.35 -30.02
C ARG A 191 15.30 25.23 -29.37
N GLY A 192 15.93 24.05 -29.47
CA GLY A 192 17.27 23.77 -28.96
C GLY A 192 18.38 24.62 -29.61
N LYS A 193 18.15 25.13 -30.82
CA LYS A 193 19.14 25.93 -31.58
C LYS A 193 19.73 27.09 -30.77
N GLN A 194 18.92 27.81 -29.99
CA GLN A 194 19.40 28.93 -29.17
C GLN A 194 20.45 28.52 -28.13
N PHE A 195 20.40 27.28 -27.63
CA PHE A 195 21.40 26.76 -26.70
C PHE A 195 22.60 26.17 -27.45
N SER A 196 22.38 25.55 -28.61
CA SER A 196 23.51 25.15 -29.47
C SER A 196 24.37 26.34 -29.88
N ASP A 197 23.76 27.49 -30.17
CA ASP A 197 24.49 28.74 -30.47
C ASP A 197 25.34 29.22 -29.27
N LYS A 198 24.98 28.87 -28.03
CA LYS A 198 25.78 29.10 -26.81
C LYS A 198 26.87 28.04 -26.58
N GLY A 199 26.92 26.96 -27.35
CA GLY A 199 27.90 25.86 -27.22
C GLY A 199 27.39 24.61 -26.51
N TYR A 200 26.09 24.49 -26.23
CA TYR A 200 25.51 23.26 -25.66
C TYR A 200 25.33 22.16 -26.70
N VAL A 201 25.44 20.92 -26.22
CA VAL A 201 25.01 19.71 -26.95
C VAL A 201 23.77 19.11 -26.24
N PHE A 202 23.03 18.22 -26.87
CA PHE A 202 21.79 17.65 -26.31
C PHE A 202 21.85 16.15 -26.08
N SER A 203 21.11 15.67 -25.08
CA SER A 203 20.64 14.29 -24.95
C SER A 203 19.11 14.37 -24.83
N PHE A 204 18.37 13.89 -25.82
CA PHE A 204 16.91 13.95 -25.78
C PHE A 204 16.34 12.80 -24.95
N ASP A 205 15.39 13.10 -24.07
CA ASP A 205 14.61 12.14 -23.28
C ASP A 205 13.17 12.16 -23.77
N MET A 206 12.73 11.03 -24.32
CA MET A 206 11.41 10.93 -24.97
C MET A 206 10.26 10.71 -23.97
N LEU A 207 10.50 10.90 -22.66
CA LEU A 207 9.53 10.81 -21.57
C LEU A 207 8.81 9.45 -21.39
N GLY A 208 9.00 8.50 -22.29
CA GLY A 208 8.51 7.12 -22.13
C GLY A 208 9.18 6.42 -20.94
N GLU A 209 8.35 5.88 -20.05
CA GLU A 209 8.74 5.04 -18.91
C GLU A 209 7.60 4.06 -18.59
N ALA A 210 7.94 2.96 -17.91
CA ALA A 210 6.99 2.00 -17.36
C ALA A 210 5.89 1.56 -18.33
N ALA A 211 6.25 0.86 -19.41
CA ALA A 211 5.26 0.20 -20.24
C ALA A 211 4.45 -0.79 -19.38
N HIS A 212 3.12 -0.76 -19.48
CA HIS A 212 2.25 -1.72 -18.80
C HIS A 212 1.71 -2.80 -19.74
N THR A 213 1.71 -2.50 -21.05
CA THR A 213 1.25 -3.41 -22.10
C THR A 213 2.31 -3.60 -23.18
N ALA A 214 2.19 -4.67 -23.97
CA ALA A 214 3.04 -4.88 -25.14
C ALA A 214 2.90 -3.74 -26.16
N ASP A 215 1.69 -3.17 -26.29
CA ASP A 215 1.40 -2.06 -27.19
C ASP A 215 2.06 -0.76 -26.72
N ASP A 216 2.09 -0.48 -25.41
CA ASP A 216 2.86 0.65 -24.87
C ASP A 216 4.35 0.49 -25.20
N ALA A 217 4.90 -0.72 -24.96
CA ALA A 217 6.30 -1.02 -25.25
C ALA A 217 6.64 -0.92 -26.74
N GLU A 218 5.67 -1.15 -27.62
CA GLU A 218 5.83 -0.98 -29.07
C GLU A 218 5.71 0.49 -29.49
N LYS A 219 4.77 1.23 -28.90
CA LYS A 219 4.66 2.69 -29.10
C LYS A 219 5.97 3.37 -28.72
N TYR A 220 6.49 3.14 -27.51
CA TYR A 220 7.73 3.77 -27.05
C TYR A 220 8.95 3.35 -27.89
N PHE A 221 9.01 2.09 -28.33
CA PHE A 221 10.05 1.65 -29.27
C PHE A 221 10.04 2.47 -30.56
N ASN A 222 8.86 2.68 -31.14
CA ASN A 222 8.70 3.48 -32.36
C ASN A 222 9.03 4.96 -32.11
N ASP A 223 8.61 5.53 -30.98
CA ASP A 223 8.93 6.90 -30.59
C ASP A 223 10.46 7.11 -30.48
N TYR A 224 11.18 6.17 -29.88
CA TYR A 224 12.64 6.21 -29.84
C TYR A 224 13.27 6.04 -31.23
N ALA A 225 12.77 5.12 -32.06
CA ALA A 225 13.29 4.91 -33.40
C ALA A 225 13.13 6.15 -34.29
N ASP A 226 11.96 6.80 -34.24
CA ASP A 226 11.69 8.04 -34.96
C ASP A 226 12.52 9.22 -34.43
N ALA A 227 12.70 9.31 -33.12
CA ALA A 227 13.59 10.31 -32.52
C ALA A 227 15.04 10.14 -32.98
N ILE A 228 15.58 8.91 -32.97
CA ILE A 228 16.93 8.61 -33.48
C ILE A 228 17.05 9.04 -34.94
N LYS A 229 16.05 8.73 -35.78
CA LYS A 229 16.04 9.13 -37.19
C LYS A 229 15.99 10.65 -37.38
N ALA A 230 15.28 11.38 -36.54
CA ALA A 230 15.22 12.84 -36.58
C ALA A 230 16.56 13.46 -36.15
N ILE A 231 17.12 12.99 -35.02
CA ILE A 231 18.40 13.45 -34.46
C ILE A 231 19.56 13.20 -35.43
N ALA A 232 19.56 12.06 -36.14
CA ALA A 232 20.62 11.67 -37.08
C ALA A 232 20.90 12.73 -38.15
N LYS A 233 19.91 13.54 -38.55
CA LYS A 233 20.07 14.62 -39.53
C LYS A 233 21.00 15.75 -39.03
N TYR A 234 21.23 15.83 -37.73
CA TYR A 234 22.00 16.86 -37.04
C TYR A 234 23.31 16.34 -36.46
N SER A 235 23.54 15.02 -36.47
CA SER A 235 24.81 14.38 -36.08
C SER A 235 25.81 14.45 -37.22
N LYS A 236 26.58 15.53 -37.29
CA LYS A 236 27.51 15.83 -38.40
C LYS A 236 28.98 15.79 -38.03
N SER A 237 29.32 15.68 -36.74
CA SER A 237 30.71 15.62 -36.29
C SER A 237 31.24 14.19 -36.32
N ASP A 238 32.53 14.04 -36.63
CA ASP A 238 33.25 12.77 -36.47
C ASP A 238 33.41 12.40 -34.98
N LYS A 239 33.39 13.40 -34.09
CA LYS A 239 33.42 13.19 -32.64
C LYS A 239 32.00 13.04 -32.11
N PHE A 240 31.67 11.84 -31.64
CA PHE A 240 30.34 11.56 -31.08
C PHE A 240 29.93 12.55 -29.98
N ALA A 241 30.88 13.01 -29.15
CA ALA A 241 30.63 13.93 -28.04
C ALA A 241 30.11 15.32 -28.50
N GLU A 242 30.37 15.71 -29.75
CA GLU A 242 29.86 16.95 -30.34
C GLU A 242 28.49 16.75 -31.01
N ASN A 243 28.07 15.50 -31.22
CA ASN A 243 26.76 15.17 -31.76
C ASN A 243 25.68 15.17 -30.66
N PRO A 244 24.42 15.52 -31.00
CA PRO A 244 23.29 15.26 -30.12
C PRO A 244 23.15 13.75 -29.89
N GLY A 245 22.54 13.38 -28.77
CA GLY A 245 22.26 11.99 -28.42
C GLY A 245 20.84 11.79 -27.91
N ILE A 246 20.56 10.56 -27.48
CA ILE A 246 19.28 10.16 -26.91
C ILE A 246 19.52 9.41 -25.59
N SER A 247 18.55 9.50 -24.69
CA SER A 247 18.45 8.74 -23.44
C SER A 247 17.24 7.80 -23.53
N VAL A 248 17.42 6.54 -23.17
CA VAL A 248 16.41 5.48 -23.27
C VAL A 248 16.22 4.84 -21.90
N LYS A 249 14.96 4.70 -21.47
CA LYS A 249 14.59 3.95 -20.26
C LYS A 249 14.20 2.53 -20.66
N LEU A 250 14.71 1.54 -19.93
CA LEU A 250 14.49 0.13 -20.24
C LEU A 250 13.05 -0.29 -19.92
N SER A 251 12.47 0.26 -18.85
CA SER A 251 11.06 0.03 -18.50
C SER A 251 10.06 0.44 -19.59
N ALA A 252 10.40 1.42 -20.44
CA ALA A 252 9.54 1.85 -21.54
C ALA A 252 9.46 0.81 -22.68
N LEU A 253 10.41 -0.11 -22.76
CA LEU A 253 10.58 -1.00 -23.91
C LEU A 253 10.12 -2.44 -23.64
N HIS A 254 9.66 -2.74 -22.43
CA HIS A 254 9.14 -4.06 -22.09
C HIS A 254 8.18 -3.99 -20.90
N PRO A 255 6.96 -4.57 -21.00
CA PRO A 255 5.94 -4.40 -19.98
C PRO A 255 6.24 -5.10 -18.66
N ARG A 256 7.16 -6.07 -18.67
CA ARG A 256 7.61 -6.82 -17.50
C ARG A 256 9.12 -6.73 -17.30
N TYR A 257 9.64 -5.50 -17.29
CA TYR A 257 11.05 -5.24 -16.99
C TYR A 257 11.34 -5.42 -15.49
N GLU A 258 11.44 -6.68 -15.09
CA GLU A 258 11.66 -7.11 -13.70
C GLU A 258 12.58 -8.35 -13.69
N TYR A 259 13.33 -8.54 -12.59
CA TYR A 259 14.31 -9.61 -12.49
C TYR A 259 13.67 -11.01 -12.64
N ARG A 260 12.44 -11.20 -12.14
CA ARG A 260 11.72 -12.48 -12.25
C ARG A 260 11.46 -12.92 -13.68
N LYS A 261 11.42 -11.98 -14.64
CA LYS A 261 11.21 -12.25 -16.08
C LYS A 261 12.51 -12.18 -16.86
N LYS A 262 13.65 -12.42 -16.21
CA LYS A 262 14.99 -12.25 -16.79
C LYS A 262 15.14 -12.85 -18.18
N GLU A 263 14.68 -14.08 -18.41
CA GLU A 263 14.80 -14.72 -19.72
C GLU A 263 14.05 -13.95 -20.82
N ARG A 264 12.79 -13.57 -20.56
CA ARG A 264 11.98 -12.74 -21.48
C ARG A 264 12.63 -11.39 -21.71
N VAL A 265 13.07 -10.73 -20.65
CA VAL A 265 13.75 -9.42 -20.73
C VAL A 265 15.00 -9.50 -21.61
N LEU A 266 15.93 -10.42 -21.34
CA LEU A 266 17.16 -10.52 -22.12
C LEU A 266 16.90 -10.81 -23.61
N LYS A 267 15.84 -11.55 -23.92
CA LYS A 267 15.46 -11.89 -25.30
C LYS A 267 14.68 -10.78 -26.01
N GLU A 268 13.56 -10.35 -25.41
CA GLU A 268 12.58 -9.43 -26.00
C GLU A 268 13.07 -7.98 -25.90
N LEU A 269 13.37 -7.51 -24.68
CA LEU A 269 13.90 -6.17 -24.46
C LEU A 269 15.29 -6.00 -25.09
N GLY A 270 16.17 -7.01 -24.93
CA GLY A 270 17.51 -6.99 -25.51
C GLY A 270 17.50 -6.78 -27.02
N ALA A 271 16.58 -7.42 -27.75
CA ALA A 271 16.44 -7.24 -29.19
C ALA A 271 15.99 -5.82 -29.59
N LYS A 272 15.04 -5.23 -28.84
CA LYS A 272 14.58 -3.84 -29.06
C LYS A 272 15.71 -2.84 -28.83
N VAL A 273 16.40 -2.95 -27.69
CA VAL A 273 17.52 -2.03 -27.34
C VAL A 273 18.67 -2.16 -28.35
N ARG A 274 19.02 -3.38 -28.74
CA ARG A 274 20.03 -3.64 -29.79
C ARG A 274 19.69 -2.91 -31.08
N THR A 275 18.45 -2.99 -31.53
CA THR A 275 17.98 -2.35 -32.77
C THR A 275 18.15 -0.83 -32.70
N LEU A 276 17.75 -0.21 -31.60
CA LEU A 276 17.91 1.23 -31.37
C LEU A 276 19.40 1.63 -31.29
N ALA A 277 20.23 0.83 -30.62
CA ALA A 277 21.68 1.07 -30.51
C ALA A 277 22.39 1.01 -31.87
N ILE A 278 22.03 0.07 -32.76
CA ILE A 278 22.57 0.00 -34.13
C ILE A 278 22.18 1.23 -34.95
N ALA A 279 20.94 1.69 -34.82
CA ALA A 279 20.48 2.92 -35.47
C ALA A 279 21.25 4.15 -34.97
N ALA A 280 21.47 4.25 -33.65
CA ALA A 280 22.26 5.32 -33.04
C ALA A 280 23.74 5.29 -33.47
N LYS A 281 24.36 4.09 -33.51
CA LYS A 281 25.70 3.88 -34.05
C LYS A 281 25.81 4.38 -35.48
N SER A 282 24.85 4.04 -36.33
CA SER A 282 24.85 4.42 -37.76
C SER A 282 24.86 5.94 -37.96
N ALA A 283 24.36 6.70 -36.97
CA ALA A 283 24.36 8.16 -36.95
C ALA A 283 25.53 8.76 -36.14
N ASN A 284 26.43 7.94 -35.57
CA ASN A 284 27.50 8.35 -34.66
C ASN A 284 27.02 9.29 -33.53
N MET A 285 25.84 9.00 -32.97
CA MET A 285 25.25 9.78 -31.86
C MET A 285 25.50 9.10 -30.51
N GLY A 286 25.27 9.85 -29.43
CA GLY A 286 25.22 9.28 -28.08
C GLY A 286 23.92 8.50 -27.85
N PHE A 287 24.00 7.35 -27.21
CA PHE A 287 22.86 6.50 -26.82
C PHE A 287 23.05 6.07 -25.37
N ASN A 288 22.30 6.67 -24.46
CA ASN A 288 22.46 6.44 -23.02
C ASN A 288 21.31 5.56 -22.51
N ILE A 289 21.66 4.48 -21.82
CA ILE A 289 20.68 3.71 -21.03
C ILE A 289 20.55 4.40 -19.67
N ASP A 290 19.37 4.95 -19.40
CA ASP A 290 19.07 5.60 -18.12
C ASP A 290 18.95 4.56 -16.99
N ALA A 291 19.33 4.99 -15.79
CA ALA A 291 19.25 4.17 -14.57
C ALA A 291 17.94 4.45 -13.83
N GLU A 292 17.27 3.37 -13.42
CA GLU A 292 15.94 3.38 -12.81
C GLU A 292 16.03 2.96 -11.33
N GLU A 293 15.12 2.11 -10.83
CA GLU A 293 15.12 1.59 -9.47
C GLU A 293 16.29 0.64 -9.19
N ALA A 294 16.63 0.48 -7.91
CA ALA A 294 17.81 -0.29 -7.49
C ALA A 294 17.70 -1.79 -7.78
N ASP A 295 16.49 -2.34 -7.81
CA ASP A 295 16.24 -3.76 -8.14
C ASP A 295 16.46 -4.09 -9.63
N ARG A 296 16.36 -3.10 -10.50
CA ARG A 296 16.62 -3.21 -11.95
C ARG A 296 18.09 -3.07 -12.31
N LEU A 297 18.96 -2.66 -11.38
CA LEU A 297 20.38 -2.45 -11.68
C LEU A 297 21.03 -3.72 -12.22
N ASP A 298 20.92 -4.87 -11.56
CA ASP A 298 21.66 -6.06 -11.98
C ASP A 298 21.20 -6.57 -13.35
N ILE A 299 19.89 -6.65 -13.60
CA ILE A 299 19.39 -7.09 -14.92
C ILE A 299 19.77 -6.11 -16.06
N SER A 300 19.86 -4.81 -15.78
CA SER A 300 20.33 -3.83 -16.78
C SER A 300 21.79 -4.09 -17.17
N LEU A 301 22.64 -4.47 -16.21
CA LEU A 301 24.05 -4.78 -16.45
C LEU A 301 24.22 -6.05 -17.32
N ASP A 302 23.30 -7.01 -17.26
CA ASP A 302 23.30 -8.16 -18.18
C ASP A 302 23.04 -7.74 -19.63
N LEU A 303 22.08 -6.83 -19.86
CA LEU A 303 21.80 -6.25 -21.18
C LEU A 303 22.98 -5.42 -21.69
N ILE A 304 23.59 -4.62 -20.81
CA ILE A 304 24.76 -3.80 -21.14
C ILE A 304 25.93 -4.68 -21.57
N GLU A 305 26.22 -5.78 -20.84
CA GLU A 305 27.27 -6.70 -21.23
C GLU A 305 27.00 -7.35 -22.60
N ALA A 306 25.75 -7.78 -22.84
CA ALA A 306 25.36 -8.35 -24.13
C ALA A 306 25.56 -7.36 -25.30
N LEU A 307 25.21 -6.08 -25.12
CA LEU A 307 25.40 -5.03 -26.12
C LEU A 307 26.88 -4.69 -26.35
N MET A 308 27.67 -4.63 -25.27
CA MET A 308 29.11 -4.36 -25.35
C MET A 308 29.87 -5.44 -26.12
N ARG A 309 29.39 -6.68 -26.07
CA ARG A 309 29.94 -7.82 -26.81
C ARG A 309 29.38 -7.98 -28.22
N ASP A 310 28.43 -7.13 -28.64
CA ASP A 310 27.81 -7.23 -29.95
C ASP A 310 28.75 -6.74 -31.06
N PRO A 311 29.11 -7.61 -32.05
CA PRO A 311 29.99 -7.23 -33.14
C PRO A 311 29.44 -6.09 -34.00
N GLU A 312 28.11 -5.99 -34.14
CA GLU A 312 27.49 -4.93 -34.93
C GLU A 312 27.66 -3.55 -34.30
N LEU A 313 28.05 -3.47 -33.03
CA LEU A 313 28.31 -2.20 -32.34
C LEU A 313 29.80 -1.79 -32.39
N GLU A 314 30.71 -2.58 -32.97
CA GLU A 314 32.17 -2.31 -32.96
C GLU A 314 32.56 -0.97 -33.57
N GLY A 315 33.62 -0.33 -33.04
CA GLY A 315 34.13 0.95 -33.54
C GLY A 315 33.27 2.17 -33.21
N TRP A 316 32.22 2.02 -32.40
CA TRP A 316 31.38 3.13 -31.94
C TRP A 316 31.60 3.42 -30.46
N ASN A 317 31.82 4.71 -30.15
CA ASN A 317 32.13 5.18 -28.80
C ASN A 317 30.96 5.94 -28.14
N GLY A 318 29.78 5.94 -28.77
CA GLY A 318 28.61 6.69 -28.29
C GLY A 318 27.68 5.89 -27.38
N PHE A 319 27.95 4.62 -27.11
CA PHE A 319 27.16 3.83 -26.17
C PHE A 319 27.40 4.31 -24.73
N GLY A 320 26.32 4.55 -24.00
CA GLY A 320 26.34 5.19 -22.69
C GLY A 320 25.54 4.45 -21.62
N VAL A 321 26.05 4.50 -20.39
CA VAL A 321 25.41 3.91 -19.21
C VAL A 321 25.29 4.98 -18.12
N VAL A 322 24.11 5.12 -17.51
CA VAL A 322 23.92 5.97 -16.34
C VAL A 322 24.24 5.19 -15.05
N VAL A 323 24.95 5.81 -14.12
CA VAL A 323 25.27 5.25 -12.79
C VAL A 323 24.84 6.25 -11.71
N GLN A 324 24.11 5.78 -10.71
CA GLN A 324 23.55 6.61 -9.65
C GLN A 324 24.40 6.55 -8.38
N ALA A 325 25.05 7.66 -8.02
CA ALA A 325 25.98 7.76 -6.90
C ALA A 325 25.31 7.62 -5.52
N TYR A 326 23.99 7.83 -5.42
CA TYR A 326 23.23 7.59 -4.19
C TYR A 326 23.11 6.10 -3.82
N GLN A 327 23.39 5.17 -4.76
CA GLN A 327 23.37 3.74 -4.48
C GLN A 327 24.72 3.35 -3.87
N ARG A 328 24.67 2.49 -2.87
CA ARG A 328 25.86 1.98 -2.18
C ARG A 328 26.74 1.08 -3.08
N ARG A 329 26.21 0.65 -4.23
CA ARG A 329 26.93 -0.14 -5.25
C ARG A 329 27.67 0.68 -6.31
N ALA A 330 27.47 1.99 -6.38
CA ALA A 330 27.89 2.82 -7.52
C ALA A 330 29.38 2.67 -7.88
N SER A 331 30.27 2.74 -6.88
CA SER A 331 31.72 2.63 -7.08
C SER A 331 32.14 1.27 -7.65
N PHE A 332 31.49 0.19 -7.23
CA PHE A 332 31.74 -1.17 -7.72
C PHE A 332 31.22 -1.38 -9.14
N VAL A 333 30.08 -0.75 -9.49
CA VAL A 333 29.56 -0.73 -10.86
C VAL A 333 30.57 -0.07 -11.81
N LEU A 334 31.17 1.05 -11.39
CA LEU A 334 32.19 1.73 -12.19
C LEU A 334 33.45 0.89 -12.41
N GLU A 335 33.87 0.13 -11.40
CA GLU A 335 34.99 -0.81 -11.53
C GLU A 335 34.68 -1.92 -12.56
N TRP A 336 33.48 -2.49 -12.49
CA TRP A 336 33.03 -3.50 -13.46
C TRP A 336 32.88 -2.92 -14.88
N LEU A 337 32.28 -1.75 -15.05
CA LEU A 337 32.16 -1.09 -16.36
C LEU A 337 33.52 -0.77 -16.97
N THR A 338 34.48 -0.30 -16.16
CA THR A 338 35.85 -0.03 -16.60
C THR A 338 36.55 -1.32 -17.05
N ALA A 339 36.39 -2.41 -16.30
CA ALA A 339 36.92 -3.71 -16.66
C ALA A 339 36.27 -4.24 -17.96
N LEU A 340 34.95 -4.11 -18.11
CA LEU A 340 34.20 -4.56 -19.28
C LEU A 340 34.62 -3.78 -20.53
N ALA A 341 34.74 -2.46 -20.42
CA ALA A 341 35.21 -1.60 -21.50
C ALA A 341 36.62 -1.99 -21.98
N ARG A 342 37.54 -2.28 -21.04
CA ARG A 342 38.88 -2.78 -21.36
C ARG A 342 38.86 -4.17 -22.01
N GLU A 343 38.05 -5.10 -21.49
CA GLU A 343 37.97 -6.46 -22.02
C GLU A 343 37.37 -6.52 -23.43
N THR A 344 36.38 -5.67 -23.70
CA THR A 344 35.70 -5.58 -25.01
C THR A 344 36.39 -4.62 -25.99
N GLU A 345 37.49 -3.97 -25.56
CA GLU A 345 38.21 -2.95 -26.33
C GLU A 345 37.29 -1.82 -26.83
N ARG A 346 36.29 -1.45 -26.02
CA ARG A 346 35.34 -0.37 -26.32
C ARG A 346 35.59 0.83 -25.44
N ARG A 347 35.40 2.03 -25.99
CA ARG A 347 35.27 3.24 -25.20
C ARG A 347 33.79 3.60 -25.07
N ILE A 348 33.27 3.73 -23.86
CA ILE A 348 31.86 4.05 -23.60
C ILE A 348 31.71 5.39 -22.89
N THR A 349 30.52 5.97 -22.91
CA THR A 349 30.18 7.08 -22.03
C THR A 349 29.62 6.56 -20.72
N VAL A 350 29.94 7.24 -19.61
CA VAL A 350 29.30 6.96 -18.32
C VAL A 350 28.75 8.26 -17.76
N ARG A 351 27.43 8.33 -17.63
CA ARG A 351 26.76 9.46 -16.99
C ARG A 351 26.64 9.19 -15.50
N LEU A 352 27.38 9.94 -14.70
CA LEU A 352 27.25 9.92 -13.25
C LEU A 352 26.18 10.92 -12.82
N VAL A 353 25.14 10.42 -12.15
CA VAL A 353 24.07 11.21 -11.52
C VAL A 353 24.08 10.94 -10.02
N LYS A 354 23.35 11.73 -9.22
CA LYS A 354 23.08 11.37 -7.82
C LYS A 354 22.09 10.21 -7.75
N GLY A 355 20.82 10.45 -8.10
CA GLY A 355 19.73 9.47 -8.12
C GLY A 355 18.37 10.16 -8.08
N ALA A 356 17.31 9.47 -8.51
CA ALA A 356 15.98 10.07 -8.68
C ALA A 356 14.83 9.30 -8.00
N TYR A 357 15.12 8.21 -7.28
CA TYR A 357 14.12 7.30 -6.70
C TYR A 357 14.27 7.14 -5.18
N TRP A 358 14.94 8.07 -4.51
CA TRP A 358 15.44 7.87 -3.15
C TRP A 358 14.36 7.51 -2.12
N ASP A 359 13.25 8.25 -2.10
CA ASP A 359 12.13 8.00 -1.20
C ASP A 359 11.46 6.64 -1.43
N SER A 360 11.33 6.24 -2.69
CA SER A 360 10.78 4.96 -3.11
C SER A 360 11.68 3.81 -2.68
N GLU A 361 13.01 3.97 -2.75
CA GLU A 361 13.96 2.97 -2.24
C GLU A 361 13.91 2.84 -0.70
N ILE A 362 13.70 3.93 0.03
CA ILE A 362 13.50 3.90 1.48
C ILE A 362 12.22 3.13 1.83
N LYS A 363 11.09 3.49 1.18
CA LYS A 363 9.81 2.83 1.39
C LYS A 363 9.86 1.34 1.04
N ARG A 364 10.37 0.98 -0.14
CA ARG A 364 10.48 -0.41 -0.61
C ARG A 364 11.30 -1.26 0.35
N ALA A 365 12.45 -0.77 0.83
CA ALA A 365 13.28 -1.52 1.78
C ALA A 365 12.57 -1.78 3.11
N GLN A 366 11.77 -0.82 3.61
CA GLN A 366 10.97 -0.98 4.82
C GLN A 366 9.81 -1.96 4.63
N GLU A 367 9.05 -1.81 3.53
CA GLU A 367 7.95 -2.71 3.17
C GLU A 367 8.45 -4.16 3.04
N MET A 368 9.60 -4.35 2.40
CA MET A 368 10.22 -5.67 2.24
C MET A 368 10.88 -6.19 3.50
N GLY A 369 11.14 -5.36 4.52
CA GLY A 369 11.83 -5.79 5.75
C GLY A 369 13.29 -6.18 5.50
N LEU A 370 14.00 -5.42 4.66
CA LEU A 370 15.41 -5.65 4.34
C LEU A 370 16.34 -5.28 5.51
N GLU A 371 17.56 -5.83 5.52
CA GLU A 371 18.53 -5.56 6.59
C GLU A 371 19.14 -4.14 6.52
N SER A 372 19.18 -3.53 5.34
CA SER A 372 19.64 -2.15 5.16
C SER A 372 19.01 -1.52 3.92
N TYR A 373 19.38 -0.28 3.63
CA TYR A 373 18.97 0.42 2.42
C TYR A 373 19.98 0.21 1.28
N PRO A 374 19.52 0.11 0.01
CA PRO A 374 20.41 0.06 -1.14
C PRO A 374 21.02 1.43 -1.50
N VAL A 375 20.51 2.49 -0.85
CA VAL A 375 20.89 3.89 -1.03
C VAL A 375 21.47 4.48 0.26
N PHE A 376 22.23 5.57 0.15
CA PHE A 376 22.63 6.37 1.31
C PHE A 376 21.41 7.05 1.94
N THR A 377 21.40 7.21 3.25
CA THR A 377 20.28 7.81 4.00
C THR A 377 20.46 9.30 4.28
N ARG A 378 21.66 9.83 4.05
CA ARG A 378 21.94 11.27 4.05
C ARG A 378 22.31 11.78 2.67
N LYS A 379 21.92 13.01 2.37
CA LYS A 379 22.31 13.71 1.14
C LYS A 379 23.81 13.94 1.12
N VAL A 380 24.44 14.35 2.22
CA VAL A 380 25.91 14.57 2.26
C VAL A 380 26.71 13.30 1.93
N SER A 381 26.26 12.12 2.38
CA SER A 381 26.85 10.82 1.99
C SER A 381 26.75 10.56 0.49
N THR A 382 25.64 10.94 -0.14
CA THR A 382 25.47 10.85 -1.60
C THR A 382 26.41 11.81 -2.34
N ASP A 383 26.57 13.04 -1.87
CA ASP A 383 27.47 14.03 -2.47
C ASP A 383 28.92 13.55 -2.42
N PHE A 384 29.32 13.00 -1.29
CA PHE A 384 30.62 12.38 -1.10
C PHE A 384 30.84 11.17 -2.04
N SER A 385 29.87 10.26 -2.11
CA SER A 385 29.88 9.12 -3.03
C SER A 385 30.02 9.57 -4.49
N PHE A 386 29.33 10.65 -4.88
CA PHE A 386 29.45 11.23 -6.22
C PHE A 386 30.88 11.68 -6.51
N LEU A 387 31.53 12.39 -5.59
CA LEU A 387 32.91 12.84 -5.75
C LEU A 387 33.90 11.66 -5.84
N ALA A 388 33.75 10.64 -5.00
CA ALA A 388 34.57 9.44 -5.06
C ALA A 388 34.38 8.66 -6.39
N CYS A 389 33.15 8.59 -6.89
CA CYS A 389 32.85 8.01 -8.19
C CYS A 389 33.41 8.84 -9.35
N ALA A 390 33.39 10.18 -9.23
CA ALA A 390 33.94 11.06 -10.24
C ALA A 390 35.46 10.93 -10.38
N GLU A 391 36.17 10.81 -9.26
CA GLU A 391 37.61 10.53 -9.24
C GLU A 391 37.94 9.22 -9.99
N LYS A 392 37.18 8.15 -9.74
CA LYS A 392 37.33 6.86 -10.45
C LYS A 392 37.12 6.99 -11.96
N LEU A 393 36.11 7.74 -12.38
CA LEU A 393 35.82 7.97 -13.79
C LEU A 393 36.92 8.78 -14.49
N LEU A 394 37.42 9.84 -13.86
CA LEU A 394 38.53 10.65 -14.40
C LEU A 394 39.83 9.84 -14.54
N ALA A 395 40.05 8.88 -13.64
CA ALA A 395 41.18 7.95 -13.71
C ALA A 395 41.06 6.86 -14.78
N ALA A 396 39.90 6.73 -15.45
CA ALA A 396 39.60 5.70 -16.46
C ALA A 396 39.30 6.29 -17.85
N THR A 397 39.77 7.51 -18.13
CA THR A 397 39.49 8.24 -19.37
C THR A 397 40.05 7.59 -20.64
N ASP A 398 40.93 6.59 -20.50
CA ASP A 398 41.43 5.72 -21.57
C ASP A 398 40.31 4.91 -22.23
N VAL A 399 39.31 4.49 -21.44
CA VAL A 399 38.21 3.61 -21.88
C VAL A 399 36.82 4.13 -21.55
N ILE A 400 36.72 5.21 -20.76
CA ILE A 400 35.46 5.86 -20.43
C ILE A 400 35.51 7.32 -20.87
N TYR A 401 34.39 7.83 -21.37
CA TYR A 401 34.11 9.26 -21.53
C TYR A 401 33.15 9.69 -20.39
N PRO A 402 33.66 10.33 -19.32
CA PRO A 402 32.84 10.70 -18.18
C PRO A 402 31.88 11.84 -18.50
N GLN A 403 30.63 11.71 -18.03
CA GLN A 403 29.60 12.73 -18.13
C GLN A 403 29.05 13.03 -16.74
N PHE A 404 29.35 14.19 -16.18
CA PHE A 404 28.95 14.52 -14.80
C PHE A 404 27.67 15.36 -14.79
N ALA A 405 26.54 14.73 -14.49
CA ALA A 405 25.24 15.37 -14.46
C ALA A 405 24.96 15.94 -13.05
N THR A 406 25.03 17.26 -12.90
CA THR A 406 24.80 17.92 -11.62
C THR A 406 24.43 19.39 -11.82
N HIS A 407 23.52 19.90 -10.98
CA HIS A 407 23.25 21.34 -10.88
C HIS A 407 23.92 21.97 -9.67
N ASN A 408 24.63 21.19 -8.85
CA ASN A 408 25.34 21.67 -7.68
C ASN A 408 26.67 22.29 -8.08
N ALA A 409 26.83 23.59 -7.79
CA ALA A 409 28.01 24.37 -8.17
C ALA A 409 29.30 23.82 -7.54
N LEU A 410 29.26 23.41 -6.27
CA LEU A 410 30.42 22.84 -5.57
C LEU A 410 30.82 21.50 -6.18
N THR A 411 29.85 20.62 -6.47
CA THR A 411 30.12 19.35 -7.15
C THR A 411 30.78 19.60 -8.52
N ALA A 412 30.22 20.51 -9.33
CA ALA A 412 30.74 20.82 -10.65
C ALA A 412 32.16 21.39 -10.61
N THR A 413 32.45 22.34 -9.70
CA THR A 413 33.79 22.93 -9.58
C THR A 413 34.80 21.94 -9.02
N THR A 414 34.40 21.10 -8.07
CA THR A 414 35.28 20.05 -7.51
C THR A 414 35.69 19.06 -8.59
N VAL A 415 34.74 18.64 -9.45
CA VAL A 415 35.05 17.81 -10.62
C VAL A 415 36.00 18.51 -11.61
N GLN A 416 35.84 19.82 -11.85
CA GLN A 416 36.78 20.58 -12.68
C GLN A 416 38.19 20.62 -12.08
N GLU A 417 38.31 20.80 -10.76
CA GLU A 417 39.60 20.78 -10.06
C GLU A 417 40.24 19.38 -10.12
N MET A 418 39.45 18.30 -9.97
CA MET A 418 39.93 16.92 -10.14
C MET A 418 40.43 16.66 -11.57
N ALA A 419 39.70 17.16 -12.57
CA ALA A 419 40.03 16.93 -13.98
C ALA A 419 41.33 17.64 -14.40
N GLY A 420 41.66 18.76 -13.77
CA GLY A 420 42.86 19.54 -14.08
C GLY A 420 42.90 19.95 -15.56
N ASN A 421 43.84 19.38 -16.33
CA ASN A 421 44.01 19.66 -17.76
C ASN A 421 43.29 18.67 -18.69
N LEU A 422 42.56 17.69 -18.14
CA LEU A 422 41.80 16.74 -18.95
C LEU A 422 40.69 17.49 -19.72
N THR A 423 40.50 17.13 -20.99
CA THR A 423 39.45 17.70 -21.86
C THR A 423 38.43 16.66 -22.33
N GLU A 424 38.70 15.39 -22.04
CA GLU A 424 37.92 14.22 -22.47
C GLU A 424 36.83 13.85 -21.45
N TYR A 425 36.03 14.84 -21.06
CA TYR A 425 34.82 14.69 -20.25
C TYR A 425 33.79 15.77 -20.61
N GLU A 426 32.57 15.69 -20.07
CA GLU A 426 31.59 16.77 -20.12
C GLU A 426 30.83 16.89 -18.80
N LEU A 427 30.24 18.08 -18.57
CA LEU A 427 29.21 18.28 -17.57
C LEU A 427 27.83 18.13 -18.22
N GLN A 428 26.80 17.85 -17.43
CA GLN A 428 25.43 17.81 -17.93
C GLN A 428 24.47 18.51 -16.98
N ARG A 429 23.42 19.10 -17.56
CA ARG A 429 22.30 19.70 -16.84
C ARG A 429 20.98 19.23 -17.44
N LEU A 430 19.90 19.55 -16.75
CA LEU A 430 18.56 19.38 -17.29
C LEU A 430 18.10 20.63 -18.02
N HIS A 431 17.27 20.49 -19.04
CA HIS A 431 16.52 21.62 -19.58
C HIS A 431 15.65 22.28 -18.49
N GLY A 432 15.48 23.60 -18.57
CA GLY A 432 14.78 24.38 -17.56
C GLY A 432 15.54 24.59 -16.24
N MET A 433 16.68 23.92 -15.99
CA MET A 433 17.38 23.96 -14.69
C MET A 433 18.89 24.13 -14.81
N GLY A 434 19.50 24.84 -13.87
CA GLY A 434 20.96 25.01 -13.80
C GLY A 434 21.57 25.84 -14.95
N GLU A 435 20.78 26.59 -15.71
CA GLU A 435 21.27 27.35 -16.88
C GLU A 435 22.32 28.39 -16.49
N ALA A 436 22.07 29.19 -15.45
CA ALA A 436 23.00 30.22 -15.02
C ALA A 436 24.38 29.63 -14.62
N LEU A 437 24.39 28.49 -13.93
CA LEU A 437 25.64 27.80 -13.58
C LEU A 437 26.38 27.31 -14.84
N HIS A 438 25.70 26.63 -15.74
CA HIS A 438 26.32 26.02 -16.91
C HIS A 438 26.73 27.03 -17.98
N ASP A 439 26.01 28.14 -18.14
CA ASP A 439 26.43 29.24 -19.01
C ASP A 439 27.79 29.80 -18.53
N ASN A 440 27.98 29.96 -17.21
CA ASN A 440 29.25 30.38 -16.63
C ASN A 440 30.36 29.34 -16.81
N LEU A 441 30.03 28.04 -16.69
CA LEU A 441 30.98 26.95 -16.92
C LEU A 441 31.44 26.90 -18.39
N ILE A 442 30.52 27.03 -19.35
CA ILE A 442 30.82 27.07 -20.79
C ILE A 442 31.66 28.29 -21.15
N MET A 443 31.32 29.49 -20.64
CA MET A 443 32.11 30.70 -20.86
C MET A 443 33.56 30.55 -20.39
N ARG A 444 33.82 29.67 -19.42
CA ARG A 444 35.16 29.32 -18.91
C ARG A 444 35.76 28.06 -19.57
N GLY A 445 35.19 27.59 -20.68
CA GLY A 445 35.73 26.52 -21.52
C GLY A 445 35.23 25.11 -21.22
N ALA A 446 34.24 24.92 -20.34
CA ALA A 446 33.67 23.61 -20.07
C ALA A 446 32.75 23.14 -21.21
N ARG A 447 32.69 21.81 -21.43
CA ARG A 447 31.63 21.19 -22.24
C ARG A 447 30.42 20.91 -21.38
N SER A 448 29.23 21.16 -21.92
CA SER A 448 27.98 20.94 -21.21
C SER A 448 26.89 20.40 -22.12
N ARG A 449 26.27 19.29 -21.73
CA ARG A 449 25.11 18.69 -22.41
C ARG A 449 23.81 18.99 -21.66
N ILE A 450 22.77 19.34 -22.41
CA ILE A 450 21.40 19.47 -21.89
C ILE A 450 20.67 18.15 -22.08
N TYR A 451 20.24 17.53 -20.98
CA TYR A 451 19.23 16.49 -21.00
C TYR A 451 17.86 17.16 -21.20
N ALA A 452 17.25 16.92 -22.35
CA ALA A 452 16.10 17.66 -22.85
C ALA A 452 14.87 16.76 -22.97
N PRO A 453 13.85 16.93 -22.12
CA PRO A 453 12.59 16.22 -22.23
C PRO A 453 11.83 16.60 -23.49
N VAL A 454 11.24 15.60 -24.13
CA VAL A 454 10.46 15.69 -25.36
C VAL A 454 9.26 14.75 -25.24
N GLY A 455 8.06 15.27 -25.41
CA GLY A 455 6.84 14.46 -25.38
C GLY A 455 5.60 15.32 -25.18
N GLY A 456 4.44 14.69 -25.36
CA GLY A 456 3.16 15.37 -25.20
C GLY A 456 2.87 15.75 -23.75
N HIS A 457 1.91 16.65 -23.54
CA HIS A 457 1.48 17.09 -22.20
C HIS A 457 1.07 15.92 -21.29
N ASN A 458 0.43 14.87 -21.83
CA ASN A 458 0.03 13.70 -21.04
C ASN A 458 1.22 12.89 -20.53
N GLU A 459 2.31 12.79 -21.31
CA GLU A 459 3.53 12.05 -20.99
C GLU A 459 4.44 12.84 -20.04
N LEU A 460 4.34 14.17 -20.05
CA LEU A 460 5.11 15.08 -19.20
C LEU A 460 4.76 15.00 -17.71
N LEU A 461 3.48 14.80 -17.38
CA LEU A 461 2.98 15.13 -16.04
C LEU A 461 3.53 14.28 -14.88
N PRO A 462 3.65 12.93 -14.99
CA PRO A 462 4.26 12.10 -13.93
C PRO A 462 5.74 12.43 -13.76
N TYR A 463 6.42 12.65 -14.88
CA TYR A 463 7.81 13.10 -14.93
C TYR A 463 7.97 14.46 -14.24
N LEU A 464 7.02 15.39 -14.46
CA LEU A 464 7.09 16.74 -13.91
C LEU A 464 7.03 16.71 -12.38
N VAL A 465 6.17 15.90 -11.76
CA VAL A 465 6.14 15.82 -10.28
C VAL A 465 7.45 15.28 -9.74
N ARG A 466 7.94 14.14 -10.24
CA ARG A 466 9.24 13.58 -9.81
C ARG A 466 10.37 14.60 -9.99
N ARG A 467 10.33 15.35 -11.10
CA ARG A 467 11.33 16.36 -11.42
C ARG A 467 11.31 17.54 -10.45
N LEU A 468 10.12 17.96 -10.05
CA LEU A 468 9.95 19.02 -9.07
C LEU A 468 10.38 18.56 -7.68
N LEU A 469 10.08 17.33 -7.28
CA LEU A 469 10.52 16.79 -5.99
C LEU A 469 12.05 16.68 -5.91
N GLU A 470 12.71 16.21 -6.98
CA GLU A 470 14.18 16.13 -7.06
C GLU A 470 14.86 17.48 -6.75
N ASN A 471 14.23 18.58 -7.17
CA ASN A 471 14.84 19.90 -7.11
C ASN A 471 14.21 20.87 -6.10
N GLY A 472 13.01 20.54 -5.61
CA GLY A 472 12.26 21.25 -4.59
C GLY A 472 12.43 20.65 -3.19
N ALA A 473 13.26 19.62 -2.98
CA ALA A 473 13.61 19.20 -1.62
C ALA A 473 14.32 20.31 -0.85
N ASN A 474 14.15 20.41 0.48
CA ASN A 474 14.90 21.39 1.30
C ASN A 474 16.43 21.20 1.18
N SER A 475 16.87 19.96 0.97
CA SER A 475 18.27 19.59 0.76
C SER A 475 18.76 19.76 -0.70
N SER A 476 17.88 20.13 -1.64
CA SER A 476 18.24 20.38 -3.04
C SER A 476 19.06 21.66 -3.18
N PHE A 477 20.17 21.58 -3.91
CA PHE A 477 21.01 22.74 -4.21
C PHE A 477 20.23 23.85 -4.96
N VAL A 478 19.30 23.48 -5.85
CA VAL A 478 18.53 24.47 -6.62
C VAL A 478 17.64 25.30 -5.69
N ASN A 479 17.06 24.66 -4.67
CA ASN A 479 16.27 25.33 -3.65
C ASN A 479 17.16 26.21 -2.74
N GLN A 480 18.27 25.64 -2.24
CA GLN A 480 19.23 26.37 -1.39
C GLN A 480 19.88 27.58 -2.10
N LEU A 481 20.05 27.51 -3.42
CA LEU A 481 20.62 28.59 -4.22
C LEU A 481 19.76 29.86 -4.17
N ILE A 482 18.44 29.72 -4.14
CA ILE A 482 17.49 30.83 -4.18
C ILE A 482 16.96 31.22 -2.79
N ASP A 483 17.26 30.42 -1.77
CA ASP A 483 16.90 30.66 -0.38
C ASP A 483 17.69 31.87 0.20
N PRO A 484 16.99 32.95 0.63
CA PRO A 484 17.63 34.12 1.22
C PRO A 484 18.19 33.88 2.63
N ASP A 485 17.73 32.86 3.34
CA ASP A 485 18.15 32.55 4.71
C ASP A 485 19.50 31.80 4.75
N LEU A 486 19.91 31.20 3.62
CA LEU A 486 21.20 30.51 3.48
C LEU A 486 22.28 31.44 2.93
N SER A 487 23.41 31.53 3.65
CA SER A 487 24.58 32.25 3.18
C SER A 487 25.22 31.53 1.99
N VAL A 488 26.08 32.22 1.23
CA VAL A 488 26.81 31.58 0.14
C VAL A 488 27.70 30.45 0.66
N ASP A 489 28.29 30.63 1.85
CA ASP A 489 29.19 29.67 2.45
C ASP A 489 28.45 28.39 2.88
N ASP A 490 27.21 28.51 3.36
CA ASP A 490 26.35 27.36 3.68
C ASP A 490 26.02 26.54 2.41
N VAL A 491 25.74 27.21 1.29
CA VAL A 491 25.39 26.57 0.00
C VAL A 491 26.58 25.83 -0.63
N VAL A 492 27.81 26.25 -0.33
CA VAL A 492 29.04 25.63 -0.84
C VAL A 492 29.84 24.93 0.26
N ALA A 493 29.19 24.54 1.35
CA ALA A 493 29.82 23.80 2.43
C ALA A 493 30.41 22.48 1.93
N ASP A 494 31.57 22.10 2.49
CA ASP A 494 32.36 20.97 2.00
C ASP A 494 31.81 19.65 2.55
N PRO A 495 31.30 18.74 1.68
CA PRO A 495 30.65 17.52 2.14
C PRO A 495 31.61 16.57 2.88
N ILE A 496 32.93 16.68 2.67
CA ILE A 496 33.90 15.87 3.41
C ILE A 496 34.02 16.38 4.85
N VAL A 497 34.06 17.70 5.05
CA VAL A 497 34.13 18.30 6.39
C VAL A 497 32.84 18.02 7.16
N GLU A 498 31.69 18.20 6.51
CA GLU A 498 30.39 17.87 7.10
C GLU A 498 30.33 16.41 7.55
N LEU A 499 30.81 15.45 6.74
CA LEU A 499 30.86 14.04 7.12
C LEU A 499 31.82 13.76 8.29
N GLU A 500 32.97 14.44 8.34
CA GLU A 500 33.95 14.31 9.44
C GLU A 500 33.38 14.81 10.78
N GLU A 501 32.42 15.74 10.75
CA GLU A 501 31.75 16.30 11.93
C GLU A 501 30.58 15.42 12.45
N LEU A 502 30.13 14.41 11.68
CA LEU A 502 29.04 13.53 12.09
C LEU A 502 29.51 12.44 13.07
N ASP A 503 28.82 12.35 14.21
CA ASP A 503 28.97 11.22 15.14
C ASP A 503 28.43 9.90 14.56
N VAL A 504 27.36 9.98 13.76
CA VAL A 504 26.67 8.84 13.14
C VAL A 504 26.38 9.14 11.68
N ILE A 505 26.94 8.31 10.80
CA ILE A 505 26.82 8.47 9.33
C ILE A 505 25.38 8.22 8.84
N PRO A 506 24.70 7.10 9.16
CA PRO A 506 23.29 6.96 8.82
C PRO A 506 22.41 8.08 9.39
N ASN A 507 21.33 8.43 8.69
CA ASN A 507 20.38 9.45 9.15
C ASN A 507 19.56 8.94 10.35
N PRO A 508 19.64 9.55 11.55
CA PRO A 508 18.93 9.06 12.74
C PRO A 508 17.41 9.24 12.66
N HIS A 509 16.90 10.09 11.75
CA HIS A 509 15.48 10.30 11.54
C HIS A 509 14.84 9.25 10.60
N ILE A 510 15.67 8.45 9.93
CA ILE A 510 15.21 7.33 9.10
C ILE A 510 15.54 6.04 9.86
N PRO A 511 14.55 5.35 10.45
CA PRO A 511 14.81 4.10 11.15
C PRO A 511 15.43 3.09 10.17
N ALA A 512 16.19 2.10 10.67
CA ALA A 512 16.58 0.97 9.84
C ALA A 512 15.33 0.28 9.27
N PRO A 513 15.41 -0.41 8.10
CA PRO A 513 14.20 -0.86 7.43
C PRO A 513 13.33 -1.78 8.28
N ARG A 514 13.91 -2.51 9.26
CA ARG A 514 13.18 -3.38 10.18
C ARG A 514 12.72 -2.71 11.48
N ASP A 515 13.14 -1.48 11.75
CA ASP A 515 12.87 -0.76 13.01
C ASP A 515 11.70 0.25 12.89
N HIS A 516 11.00 0.29 11.75
CA HIS A 516 9.93 1.26 11.48
C HIS A 516 8.63 1.04 12.29
N LEU A 517 8.52 -0.05 13.07
CA LEU A 517 7.29 -0.43 13.79
C LEU A 517 7.26 0.02 15.26
N ARG A 518 7.80 1.21 15.56
CA ARG A 518 7.75 1.87 16.89
C ARG A 518 8.15 0.95 18.07
N GLY A 519 9.32 0.32 17.97
CA GLY A 519 9.90 -0.50 19.04
C GLY A 519 9.66 -2.00 18.92
N ARG A 520 8.83 -2.44 17.95
CA ARG A 520 8.76 -3.84 17.51
C ARG A 520 9.63 -4.03 16.27
N LEU A 521 10.40 -5.12 16.23
CA LEU A 521 11.21 -5.47 15.05
C LEU A 521 10.33 -6.11 13.97
N ALA A 522 10.37 -5.56 12.74
CA ALA A 522 9.70 -6.14 11.58
C ALA A 522 10.32 -7.48 11.18
N SER A 523 9.49 -8.38 10.65
CA SER A 523 9.92 -9.63 10.05
C SER A 523 10.95 -9.40 8.92
N LYS A 524 11.95 -10.28 8.82
CA LYS A 524 12.95 -10.27 7.75
C LYS A 524 12.31 -10.57 6.39
N GLY A 525 12.74 -9.87 5.35
CA GLY A 525 12.44 -10.18 3.95
C GLY A 525 13.48 -11.01 3.22
N TRP A 526 13.07 -11.56 2.09
CA TRP A 526 13.94 -12.14 1.07
C TRP A 526 13.69 -11.35 -0.22
N ASP A 527 14.73 -10.72 -0.75
CA ASP A 527 14.60 -9.91 -1.97
C ASP A 527 14.76 -10.81 -3.20
N GLU A 528 13.64 -11.09 -3.87
CA GLU A 528 13.58 -11.92 -5.06
C GLU A 528 14.18 -11.25 -6.31
N THR A 529 14.56 -9.97 -6.20
CA THR A 529 15.29 -9.23 -7.23
C THR A 529 16.80 -9.26 -7.01
N HIS A 530 17.25 -9.69 -5.83
CA HIS A 530 18.66 -9.84 -5.52
C HIS A 530 19.20 -11.19 -6.03
N PRO A 531 20.11 -11.23 -7.03
CA PRO A 531 20.45 -12.47 -7.73
C PRO A 531 20.89 -13.66 -6.87
N PRO A 532 21.74 -13.50 -5.83
CA PRO A 532 22.09 -14.61 -4.94
C PRO A 532 20.87 -15.23 -4.24
N VAL A 533 19.94 -14.40 -3.77
CA VAL A 533 18.70 -14.83 -3.11
C VAL A 533 17.73 -15.43 -4.13
N ALA A 534 17.53 -14.77 -5.26
CA ALA A 534 16.67 -15.23 -6.34
C ALA A 534 17.13 -16.59 -6.94
N ALA A 535 18.43 -16.88 -6.92
CA ALA A 535 18.96 -18.15 -7.40
C ALA A 535 18.51 -19.35 -6.54
N GLU A 536 18.21 -19.13 -5.27
CA GLU A 536 17.67 -20.15 -4.35
C GLU A 536 16.16 -20.37 -4.56
N MET A 537 15.47 -19.41 -5.18
CA MET A 537 14.04 -19.43 -5.46
C MET A 537 13.71 -20.21 -6.74
N ASN A 538 13.85 -21.53 -6.68
CA ASN A 538 13.67 -22.40 -7.83
C ASN A 538 13.02 -23.75 -7.44
N PRO A 539 12.62 -24.60 -8.42
CA PRO A 539 11.97 -25.88 -8.14
C PRO A 539 12.75 -26.86 -7.24
N ASN A 540 14.08 -26.73 -7.15
CA ASN A 540 14.89 -27.58 -6.27
C ASN A 540 14.63 -27.31 -4.78
N ALA A 541 13.96 -26.21 -4.42
CA ALA A 541 13.46 -26.00 -3.06
C ALA A 541 12.57 -27.17 -2.58
N ARG A 542 12.02 -27.96 -3.50
CA ARG A 542 11.31 -29.21 -3.19
C ARG A 542 12.16 -30.19 -2.38
N GLU A 543 13.48 -30.21 -2.56
CA GLU A 543 14.44 -31.08 -1.87
C GLU A 543 14.60 -30.74 -0.39
N LEU A 544 14.28 -29.50 0.00
CA LEU A 544 14.25 -29.08 1.41
C LEU A 544 13.16 -29.83 2.20
N ILE A 545 12.17 -30.36 1.48
CA ILE A 545 11.00 -31.02 2.06
C ILE A 545 11.10 -32.54 1.85
N GLY A 546 11.37 -33.27 2.93
CA GLY A 546 11.22 -34.73 2.93
C GLY A 546 9.76 -35.17 2.85
N THR A 547 9.52 -36.45 2.55
CA THR A 547 8.16 -37.00 2.65
C THR A 547 7.69 -37.00 4.11
N MET A 548 6.57 -36.35 4.37
CA MET A 548 6.02 -36.20 5.72
C MET A 548 4.88 -37.19 5.99
N ASN A 549 4.97 -37.97 7.06
CA ASN A 549 3.85 -38.79 7.55
C ASN A 549 3.45 -38.28 8.92
N ILE A 550 2.36 -37.51 8.95
CA ILE A 550 1.92 -36.78 10.13
C ILE A 550 0.58 -37.32 10.65
N GLY A 551 0.26 -36.97 11.88
CA GLY A 551 -1.00 -37.28 12.53
C GLY A 551 -1.22 -36.35 13.71
N PRO A 552 -2.23 -36.62 14.56
CA PRO A 552 -2.50 -35.80 15.73
C PRO A 552 -1.28 -35.68 16.66
N ILE A 553 -1.07 -34.51 17.24
CA ILE A 553 -0.15 -34.28 18.37
C ILE A 553 -1.02 -34.01 19.59
N ILE A 554 -1.03 -34.96 20.54
CA ILE A 554 -1.80 -34.85 21.79
C ILE A 554 -0.81 -34.96 22.94
N GLU A 555 -0.74 -33.91 23.77
CA GLU A 555 0.24 -33.81 24.86
C GLU A 555 1.69 -34.04 24.39
N GLY A 556 2.00 -33.59 23.17
CA GLY A 556 3.34 -33.72 22.56
C GLY A 556 3.63 -35.10 21.98
N GLU A 557 2.71 -36.07 22.13
CA GLU A 557 2.84 -37.38 21.50
C GLU A 557 2.30 -37.37 20.07
N HIS A 558 3.13 -37.83 19.13
CA HIS A 558 2.76 -37.97 17.73
C HIS A 558 2.01 -39.28 17.49
N ILE A 559 0.72 -39.20 17.24
CA ILE A 559 -0.12 -40.38 16.99
C ILE A 559 -0.07 -40.75 15.51
N LYS A 560 0.42 -41.95 15.22
CA LYS A 560 0.47 -42.51 13.87
C LYS A 560 -0.84 -43.23 13.54
N GLY A 561 -1.23 -43.19 12.27
CA GLY A 561 -2.39 -43.92 11.75
C GLY A 561 -2.37 -43.98 10.23
N ASP A 562 -3.38 -44.63 9.64
CA ASP A 562 -3.57 -44.61 8.20
C ASP A 562 -3.94 -43.19 7.74
N GLY A 563 -3.17 -42.65 6.80
CA GLY A 563 -3.27 -41.25 6.40
C GLY A 563 -3.84 -41.05 5.00
N VAL A 564 -4.49 -39.90 4.80
CA VAL A 564 -4.88 -39.39 3.48
C VAL A 564 -3.66 -38.74 2.83
N LYS A 565 -3.50 -38.91 1.50
CA LYS A 565 -2.38 -38.32 0.76
C LYS A 565 -2.55 -36.79 0.64
N ILE A 566 -1.46 -36.08 0.84
CA ILE A 566 -1.33 -34.65 0.54
C ILE A 566 -0.42 -34.51 -0.69
N SER A 567 -0.95 -33.89 -1.73
CA SER A 567 -0.28 -33.73 -3.03
C SER A 567 -0.12 -32.26 -3.34
N ASN A 568 0.93 -31.95 -4.12
CA ASN A 568 1.15 -30.62 -4.65
C ASN A 568 0.01 -30.20 -5.60
N PRO A 569 -0.63 -29.03 -5.39
CA PRO A 569 -1.76 -28.59 -6.22
C PRO A 569 -1.35 -28.26 -7.66
N ALA A 570 -0.07 -27.96 -7.92
CA ALA A 570 0.48 -27.71 -9.25
C ALA A 570 0.82 -29.01 -10.01
N HIS A 571 1.19 -30.07 -9.29
CA HIS A 571 1.61 -31.37 -9.83
C HIS A 571 0.99 -32.52 -9.03
N ARG A 572 -0.11 -33.10 -9.53
CA ARG A 572 -0.93 -34.07 -8.77
C ARG A 572 -0.19 -35.36 -8.40
N ASP A 573 0.84 -35.68 -9.17
CA ASP A 573 1.67 -36.87 -8.98
C ASP A 573 2.78 -36.67 -7.94
N ASP A 574 3.09 -35.42 -7.57
CA ASP A 574 4.00 -35.10 -6.46
C ASP A 574 3.26 -35.20 -5.13
N VAL A 575 3.47 -36.33 -4.44
CA VAL A 575 2.93 -36.59 -3.11
C VAL A 575 3.92 -36.11 -2.07
N LEU A 576 3.52 -35.09 -1.30
CA LEU A 576 4.34 -34.51 -0.23
C LEU A 576 4.35 -35.38 1.02
N GLY A 577 3.25 -36.12 1.26
CA GLY A 577 3.09 -36.85 2.50
C GLY A 577 1.73 -37.50 2.70
N THR A 578 1.51 -37.99 3.92
CA THR A 578 0.21 -38.47 4.40
C THR A 578 -0.15 -37.88 5.75
N VAL A 579 -1.46 -37.69 5.97
CA VAL A 579 -2.02 -37.17 7.22
C VAL A 579 -3.06 -38.12 7.80
N ALA A 580 -2.82 -38.64 9.00
CA ALA A 580 -3.84 -39.35 9.76
C ALA A 580 -4.77 -38.35 10.45
N TYR A 581 -6.10 -38.47 10.24
CA TYR A 581 -7.06 -37.58 10.86
C TYR A 581 -7.36 -37.97 12.32
N ALA A 582 -7.60 -36.97 13.16
CA ALA A 582 -8.05 -37.15 14.52
C ALA A 582 -9.47 -37.73 14.54
N ASN A 583 -9.65 -38.84 15.24
CA ASN A 583 -10.97 -39.44 15.49
C ASN A 583 -11.65 -38.79 16.71
N ASN A 584 -12.92 -39.12 16.95
CA ASN A 584 -13.69 -38.51 18.05
C ASN A 584 -13.12 -38.79 19.45
N GLU A 585 -12.53 -39.97 19.66
CA GLU A 585 -11.92 -40.33 20.96
C GLU A 585 -10.68 -39.49 21.22
N GLN A 586 -9.86 -39.28 20.19
CA GLN A 586 -8.67 -38.42 20.23
C GLN A 586 -9.05 -36.95 20.44
N VAL A 587 -10.11 -36.47 19.78
CA VAL A 587 -10.64 -35.12 20.02
C VAL A 587 -11.06 -34.94 21.47
N ALA A 588 -11.83 -35.90 22.02
CA ALA A 588 -12.24 -35.86 23.42
C ALA A 588 -11.04 -35.87 24.37
N ALA A 589 -10.08 -36.78 24.15
CA ALA A 589 -8.88 -36.89 24.98
C ALA A 589 -8.05 -35.59 24.97
N ALA A 590 -7.84 -34.97 23.80
CA ALA A 590 -7.11 -33.71 23.71
C ALA A 590 -7.82 -32.57 24.43
N CYS A 591 -9.16 -32.49 24.32
CA CYS A 591 -9.95 -31.50 25.05
C CYS A 591 -9.88 -31.70 26.57
N ASP A 592 -9.94 -32.94 27.06
CA ASP A 592 -9.85 -33.26 28.48
C ASP A 592 -8.48 -32.86 29.06
N ILE A 593 -7.39 -33.19 28.34
CA ILE A 593 -6.02 -32.82 28.71
C ILE A 593 -5.85 -31.29 28.70
N ALA A 594 -6.29 -30.63 27.63
CA ALA A 594 -6.22 -29.17 27.52
C ALA A 594 -7.00 -28.48 28.65
N ALA A 595 -8.18 -28.98 29.01
CA ALA A 595 -8.98 -28.45 30.11
C ALA A 595 -8.28 -28.61 31.47
N ALA A 596 -7.64 -29.76 31.71
CA ALA A 596 -6.86 -30.00 32.92
C ALA A 596 -5.60 -29.10 33.00
N PHE A 597 -4.98 -28.80 31.85
CA PHE A 597 -3.76 -27.99 31.78
C PHE A 597 -4.03 -26.48 31.72
N ALA A 598 -5.20 -26.03 31.27
CA ALA A 598 -5.52 -24.62 31.08
C ALA A 598 -5.22 -23.73 32.31
N PRO A 599 -5.53 -24.13 33.56
CA PRO A 599 -5.16 -23.33 34.74
C PRO A 599 -3.65 -23.15 34.94
N ILE A 600 -2.84 -24.15 34.54
CA ILE A 600 -1.37 -24.09 34.64
C ILE A 600 -0.84 -23.09 33.61
N TRP A 601 -1.35 -23.13 32.39
CA TRP A 601 -0.94 -22.18 31.35
C TRP A 601 -1.38 -20.75 31.66
N ALA A 602 -2.62 -20.57 32.16
CA ALA A 602 -3.12 -19.27 32.60
C ALA A 602 -2.26 -18.67 33.72
N ALA A 603 -1.75 -19.50 34.64
CA ALA A 603 -0.86 -19.09 35.72
C ALA A 603 0.59 -18.83 35.28
N THR A 604 0.99 -19.22 34.07
CA THR A 604 2.31 -18.93 33.53
C THR A 604 2.46 -17.42 33.30
N PRO A 605 3.51 -16.75 33.81
CA PRO A 605 3.65 -15.30 33.67
C PRO A 605 3.56 -14.82 32.22
N ALA A 606 2.91 -13.67 31.98
CA ALA A 606 2.73 -13.12 30.63
C ALA A 606 4.05 -12.93 29.88
N LYS A 607 5.12 -12.54 30.59
CA LYS A 607 6.48 -12.40 30.04
C LYS A 607 7.05 -13.73 29.54
N ASP A 608 6.77 -14.84 30.20
CA ASP A 608 7.26 -16.15 29.81
C ASP A 608 6.49 -16.68 28.59
N ARG A 609 5.17 -16.44 28.54
CA ARG A 609 4.34 -16.72 27.36
C ARG A 609 4.82 -15.91 26.15
N ALA A 610 4.99 -14.60 26.33
CA ALA A 610 5.52 -13.70 25.29
C ALA A 610 6.94 -14.12 24.85
N GLY A 611 7.79 -14.53 25.80
CA GLY A 611 9.14 -15.05 25.50
C GLY A 611 9.12 -16.29 24.62
N ALA A 612 8.17 -17.21 24.80
CA ALA A 612 8.00 -18.36 23.91
C ALA A 612 7.60 -17.96 22.49
N LEU A 613 6.67 -17.01 22.33
CA LEU A 613 6.28 -16.51 21.02
C LEU A 613 7.42 -15.79 20.29
N ARG A 614 8.20 -14.96 21.00
CA ARG A 614 9.39 -14.29 20.43
C ARG A 614 10.46 -15.30 20.00
N ARG A 615 10.67 -16.39 20.76
CA ARG A 615 11.58 -17.48 20.35
C ARG A 615 11.07 -18.23 19.12
N ALA A 616 9.76 -18.52 19.05
CA ALA A 616 9.17 -19.13 17.87
C ALA A 616 9.38 -18.26 16.62
N ALA A 617 9.15 -16.94 16.74
CA ALA A 617 9.39 -15.98 15.68
C ALA A 617 10.85 -16.01 15.15
N ALA A 618 11.83 -16.14 16.06
CA ALA A 618 13.24 -16.27 15.68
C ALA A 618 13.54 -17.60 14.94
N ILE A 619 12.98 -18.73 15.41
CA ILE A 619 13.17 -20.04 14.77
C ILE A 619 12.54 -20.07 13.37
N PHE A 620 11.35 -19.47 13.19
CA PHE A 620 10.72 -19.36 11.87
C PHE A 620 11.54 -18.49 10.91
N GLU A 621 12.11 -17.38 11.39
CA GLU A 621 12.99 -16.53 10.58
C GLU A 621 14.29 -17.26 10.17
N GLU A 622 14.87 -18.05 11.08
CA GLU A 622 16.06 -18.88 10.81
C GLU A 622 15.78 -20.00 9.79
N ARG A 623 14.61 -20.63 9.88
CA ARG A 623 14.19 -21.75 8.99
C ARG A 623 13.31 -21.29 7.83
N GLY A 624 13.39 -20.02 7.44
CA GLY A 624 12.42 -19.42 6.52
C GLY A 624 12.29 -20.14 5.18
N GLU A 625 13.40 -20.53 4.56
CA GLU A 625 13.42 -21.27 3.28
C GLU A 625 12.63 -22.58 3.33
N TYR A 626 12.71 -23.32 4.46
CA TYR A 626 11.97 -24.57 4.64
C TYR A 626 10.46 -24.31 4.67
N PHE A 627 10.00 -23.32 5.44
CA PHE A 627 8.57 -23.00 5.53
C PHE A 627 8.03 -22.38 4.24
N MET A 628 8.81 -21.55 3.55
CA MET A 628 8.45 -21.03 2.23
C MET A 628 8.29 -22.17 1.22
N ALA A 629 9.20 -23.14 1.23
CA ALA A 629 9.07 -24.32 0.38
C ALA A 629 7.76 -25.06 0.68
N ILE A 630 7.43 -25.34 1.95
CA ILE A 630 6.15 -26.02 2.26
C ILE A 630 4.97 -25.20 1.76
N ALA A 631 4.94 -23.88 1.95
CA ALA A 631 3.86 -23.04 1.46
C ALA A 631 3.70 -23.10 -0.07
N ILE A 632 4.81 -23.15 -0.82
CA ILE A 632 4.80 -23.27 -2.28
C ILE A 632 4.25 -24.63 -2.71
N PHE A 633 4.80 -25.72 -2.18
CA PHE A 633 4.47 -27.07 -2.66
C PHE A 633 3.17 -27.60 -2.09
N GLU A 634 2.80 -27.28 -0.85
CA GLU A 634 1.54 -27.73 -0.22
C GLU A 634 0.36 -26.84 -0.62
N ALA A 635 0.52 -25.52 -0.60
CA ALA A 635 -0.58 -24.57 -0.82
C ALA A 635 -0.57 -23.90 -2.20
N GLY A 636 0.43 -24.17 -3.05
CA GLY A 636 0.50 -23.62 -4.40
C GLY A 636 0.88 -22.14 -4.47
N LYS A 637 1.52 -21.61 -3.43
CA LYS A 637 1.89 -20.19 -3.35
C LYS A 637 3.09 -19.85 -4.21
N SER A 638 3.08 -18.68 -4.84
CA SER A 638 4.28 -18.11 -5.45
C SER A 638 5.33 -17.78 -4.37
N TRP A 639 6.59 -17.59 -4.77
CA TRP A 639 7.66 -17.17 -3.85
C TRP A 639 7.31 -15.89 -3.08
N ILE A 640 6.75 -14.88 -3.75
CA ILE A 640 6.36 -13.62 -3.11
C ILE A 640 5.23 -13.85 -2.08
N ASP A 641 4.27 -14.70 -2.41
CA ASP A 641 3.19 -15.05 -1.49
C ASP A 641 3.69 -15.85 -0.28
N ALA A 642 4.67 -16.73 -0.47
CA ALA A 642 5.30 -17.51 0.59
C ALA A 642 6.15 -16.63 1.53
N ILE A 643 6.91 -15.68 0.98
CA ILE A 643 7.65 -14.68 1.76
C ILE A 643 6.69 -13.85 2.60
N ALA A 644 5.63 -13.30 1.97
CA ALA A 644 4.65 -12.47 2.65
C ALA A 644 3.94 -13.23 3.79
N GLU A 645 3.57 -14.49 3.56
CA GLU A 645 2.94 -15.32 4.58
C GLU A 645 3.86 -15.65 5.76
N LEU A 646 5.12 -16.03 5.49
CA LEU A 646 6.09 -16.29 6.55
C LEU A 646 6.31 -15.04 7.41
N ARG A 647 6.43 -13.88 6.75
CA ARG A 647 6.57 -12.58 7.43
C ARG A 647 5.36 -12.25 8.30
N GLU A 648 4.15 -12.40 7.77
CA GLU A 648 2.91 -12.17 8.50
C GLU A 648 2.81 -13.09 9.73
N ALA A 649 3.19 -14.38 9.61
CA ALA A 649 3.25 -15.31 10.74
C ALA A 649 4.22 -14.85 11.85
N ILE A 650 5.42 -14.41 11.47
CA ILE A 650 6.44 -13.88 12.40
C ILE A 650 5.93 -12.60 13.07
N ASP A 651 5.28 -11.72 12.31
CA ASP A 651 4.74 -10.47 12.83
C ASP A 651 3.59 -10.70 13.80
N PHE A 652 2.70 -11.68 13.57
CA PHE A 652 1.68 -12.08 14.55
C PHE A 652 2.29 -12.54 15.87
N LEU A 653 3.33 -13.39 15.82
CA LEU A 653 4.01 -13.89 17.02
C LEU A 653 4.62 -12.75 17.83
N ARG A 654 5.31 -11.81 17.18
CA ARG A 654 5.93 -10.65 17.84
C ARG A 654 4.88 -9.67 18.37
N TYR A 655 3.88 -9.32 17.55
CA TYR A 655 2.83 -8.40 17.93
C TYR A 655 2.04 -8.91 19.14
N TYR A 656 1.61 -10.17 19.13
CA TYR A 656 0.87 -10.73 20.26
C TYR A 656 1.74 -11.00 21.48
N ALA A 657 3.05 -11.20 21.33
CA ALA A 657 3.96 -11.20 22.46
C ALA A 657 3.99 -9.84 23.18
N ASP A 658 4.03 -8.74 22.43
CA ASP A 658 4.03 -7.38 22.98
C ASP A 658 2.68 -7.00 23.60
N GLU A 659 1.57 -7.40 22.98
CA GLU A 659 0.22 -7.19 23.53
C GLU A 659 -0.08 -8.09 24.74
N CYS A 660 0.48 -9.31 24.79
CA CYS A 660 0.35 -10.25 25.90
C CYS A 660 0.78 -9.63 27.23
N GLU A 661 1.88 -8.86 27.22
CA GLU A 661 2.46 -8.24 28.41
C GLU A 661 1.61 -7.08 28.96
N LYS A 662 0.65 -6.57 28.17
CA LYS A 662 -0.27 -5.49 28.55
C LYS A 662 -1.60 -6.02 29.11
N LEU A 663 -1.83 -7.32 29.05
CA LEU A 663 -3.11 -7.97 29.35
C LEU A 663 -3.31 -8.20 30.86
N ASN A 664 -4.54 -7.97 31.37
CA ASN A 664 -4.84 -8.06 32.80
C ASN A 664 -6.10 -8.88 33.17
N GLY A 665 -6.86 -9.40 32.20
CA GLY A 665 -8.04 -10.25 32.47
C GLY A 665 -7.76 -11.74 32.68
N GLU A 666 -8.81 -12.50 32.93
CA GLU A 666 -8.76 -13.97 33.09
C GLU A 666 -8.93 -14.69 31.73
N SER A 667 -8.13 -15.72 31.47
CA SER A 667 -8.25 -16.57 30.27
C SER A 667 -9.61 -17.27 30.18
N LEU A 668 -10.10 -17.54 28.97
CA LEU A 668 -11.33 -18.32 28.73
C LEU A 668 -11.22 -19.76 29.23
N GLY A 669 -10.07 -20.42 29.03
CA GLY A 669 -9.85 -21.83 29.31
C GLY A 669 -9.30 -22.55 28.09
N VAL A 670 -10.10 -23.40 27.44
CA VAL A 670 -9.72 -24.07 26.18
C VAL A 670 -10.31 -23.35 24.98
N VAL A 671 -9.48 -23.05 23.98
CA VAL A 671 -9.89 -22.42 22.72
C VAL A 671 -9.59 -23.33 21.54
N ALA A 672 -10.59 -23.53 20.66
CA ALA A 672 -10.39 -24.20 19.38
C ALA A 672 -10.02 -23.17 18.30
N CYS A 673 -8.85 -23.35 17.68
CA CYS A 673 -8.40 -22.54 16.54
C CYS A 673 -8.62 -23.35 15.26
N ILE A 674 -9.51 -22.87 14.38
CA ILE A 674 -9.87 -23.51 13.11
C ILE A 674 -9.47 -22.58 11.97
N SER A 675 -8.42 -22.96 11.23
CA SER A 675 -7.78 -22.10 10.23
C SER A 675 -8.04 -22.56 8.78
N PRO A 676 -7.94 -21.63 7.80
CA PRO A 676 -8.18 -21.92 6.40
C PRO A 676 -6.90 -22.42 5.69
N TRP A 677 -7.05 -22.88 4.45
CA TRP A 677 -5.96 -23.38 3.61
C TRP A 677 -5.21 -22.29 2.85
N ASN A 678 -5.76 -21.08 2.73
CA ASN A 678 -5.22 -20.04 1.85
C ASN A 678 -4.13 -19.18 2.52
N PHE A 679 -4.12 -19.15 3.85
CA PHE A 679 -3.01 -18.68 4.69
C PHE A 679 -2.72 -19.75 5.74
N PRO A 680 -2.19 -20.91 5.30
CA PRO A 680 -2.09 -22.10 6.12
C PRO A 680 -1.08 -21.98 7.26
N MET A 681 -0.21 -20.96 7.22
CA MET A 681 0.75 -20.64 8.27
C MET A 681 0.41 -19.34 8.99
N ALA A 682 0.20 -18.23 8.27
CA ALA A 682 0.01 -16.92 8.91
C ALA A 682 -1.25 -16.84 9.77
N ILE A 683 -2.41 -17.17 9.21
CA ILE A 683 -3.68 -17.15 9.96
C ILE A 683 -3.68 -18.26 11.02
N PHE A 684 -3.14 -19.44 10.70
CA PHE A 684 -2.99 -20.54 11.67
C PHE A 684 -2.22 -20.09 12.91
N LEU A 685 -1.01 -19.55 12.72
CA LEU A 685 -0.17 -19.06 13.81
C LEU A 685 -0.78 -17.82 14.48
N GLY A 686 -1.42 -16.91 13.74
CA GLY A 686 -2.11 -15.76 14.31
C GLY A 686 -3.19 -16.16 15.32
N GLN A 687 -4.06 -17.10 14.96
CA GLN A 687 -5.11 -17.61 15.84
C GLN A 687 -4.53 -18.35 17.07
N VAL A 688 -3.56 -19.24 16.84
CA VAL A 688 -2.94 -20.06 17.89
C VAL A 688 -2.13 -19.18 18.85
N ALA A 689 -1.28 -18.30 18.33
CA ALA A 689 -0.44 -17.41 19.13
C ALA A 689 -1.28 -16.44 19.97
N ALA A 690 -2.35 -15.86 19.40
CA ALA A 690 -3.26 -15.00 20.15
C ALA A 690 -3.92 -15.73 21.33
N SER A 691 -4.39 -16.95 21.09
CA SER A 691 -5.06 -17.76 22.11
C SER A 691 -4.09 -18.16 23.24
N LEU A 692 -2.87 -18.58 22.88
CA LEU A 692 -1.80 -18.88 23.85
C LEU A 692 -1.36 -17.62 24.63
N ALA A 693 -1.19 -16.48 23.94
CA ALA A 693 -0.84 -15.20 24.55
C ALA A 693 -1.86 -14.77 25.62
N ALA A 694 -3.15 -14.93 25.33
CA ALA A 694 -4.24 -14.66 26.26
C ALA A 694 -4.35 -15.67 27.43
N GLY A 695 -3.46 -16.68 27.49
CA GLY A 695 -3.38 -17.65 28.57
C GLY A 695 -4.29 -18.87 28.39
N ASN A 696 -4.84 -19.09 27.19
CA ASN A 696 -5.71 -20.24 26.91
C ASN A 696 -4.92 -21.46 26.46
N ALA A 697 -5.37 -22.65 26.83
CA ALA A 697 -4.94 -23.88 26.16
C ALA A 697 -5.61 -23.97 24.78
N VAL A 698 -4.92 -24.49 23.79
CA VAL A 698 -5.33 -24.45 22.38
C VAL A 698 -5.47 -25.84 21.79
N ILE A 699 -6.58 -26.03 21.09
CA ILE A 699 -6.76 -27.14 20.16
C ILE A 699 -6.72 -26.58 18.73
N ALA A 700 -5.66 -26.88 17.99
CA ALA A 700 -5.44 -26.36 16.65
C ALA A 700 -5.90 -27.37 15.58
N LYS A 701 -6.90 -26.98 14.78
CA LYS A 701 -7.42 -27.75 13.64
C LYS A 701 -7.12 -26.98 12.34
N PRO A 702 -6.13 -27.37 11.54
CA PRO A 702 -5.90 -26.74 10.24
C PRO A 702 -6.92 -27.20 9.19
N ALA A 703 -6.99 -26.52 8.05
CA ALA A 703 -7.71 -27.01 6.87
C ALA A 703 -7.12 -28.35 6.39
N GLU A 704 -7.97 -29.25 5.85
CA GLU A 704 -7.52 -30.58 5.40
C GLU A 704 -6.56 -30.54 4.20
N GLN A 705 -6.54 -29.45 3.44
CA GLN A 705 -5.65 -29.26 2.29
C GLN A 705 -4.20 -28.96 2.69
N THR A 706 -3.99 -28.31 3.84
CA THR A 706 -2.66 -27.78 4.24
C THR A 706 -2.23 -28.19 5.66
N PRO A 707 -2.25 -29.48 6.02
CA PRO A 707 -1.93 -29.92 7.37
C PRO A 707 -0.43 -30.01 7.67
N LEU A 708 0.45 -30.10 6.67
CA LEU A 708 1.90 -30.29 6.83
C LEU A 708 2.56 -29.03 7.41
N ILE A 709 2.31 -27.87 6.82
CA ILE A 709 2.88 -26.60 7.34
C ILE A 709 2.37 -26.29 8.75
N ALA A 710 1.11 -26.61 9.04
CA ALA A 710 0.52 -26.43 10.36
C ALA A 710 1.13 -27.38 11.40
N HIS A 711 1.39 -28.63 11.03
CA HIS A 711 2.08 -29.61 11.88
C HIS A 711 3.49 -29.17 12.23
N GLU A 712 4.27 -28.75 11.24
CA GLU A 712 5.64 -28.24 11.44
C GLU A 712 5.64 -26.94 12.26
N SER A 713 4.63 -26.09 12.08
CA SER A 713 4.45 -24.88 12.91
C SER A 713 4.20 -25.22 14.38
N VAL A 714 3.37 -26.22 14.68
CA VAL A 714 3.13 -26.68 16.07
C VAL A 714 4.40 -27.26 16.69
N ARG A 715 5.19 -28.01 15.91
CA ARG A 715 6.50 -28.50 16.37
C ARG A 715 7.43 -27.35 16.78
N VAL A 716 7.51 -26.29 15.97
CA VAL A 716 8.31 -25.10 16.31
C VAL A 716 7.77 -24.39 17.55
N LEU A 717 6.46 -24.30 17.74
CA LEU A 717 5.89 -23.73 18.96
C LEU A 717 6.28 -24.53 20.21
N HIS A 718 6.27 -25.87 20.14
CA HIS A 718 6.77 -26.71 21.24
C HIS A 718 8.27 -26.54 21.47
N GLU A 719 9.08 -26.50 20.40
CA GLU A 719 10.52 -26.23 20.46
C GLU A 719 10.82 -24.88 21.12
N ALA A 720 10.00 -23.86 20.83
CA ALA A 720 10.10 -22.52 21.41
C ALA A 720 9.69 -22.45 22.89
N GLY A 721 9.15 -23.54 23.45
CA GLY A 721 8.81 -23.68 24.86
C GLY A 721 7.32 -23.56 25.18
N ILE A 722 6.42 -23.67 24.20
CA ILE A 722 4.99 -23.85 24.48
C ILE A 722 4.76 -25.26 25.04
N PRO A 723 4.21 -25.40 26.27
CA PRO A 723 4.01 -26.71 26.88
C PRO A 723 3.09 -27.62 26.05
N ALA A 724 3.40 -28.91 26.04
CA ALA A 724 2.66 -29.92 25.30
C ALA A 724 1.17 -30.03 25.72
N GLY A 725 0.86 -29.77 27.00
CA GLY A 725 -0.52 -29.72 27.49
C GLY A 725 -1.28 -28.45 27.08
N ALA A 726 -0.59 -27.38 26.68
CA ALA A 726 -1.18 -26.09 26.31
C ALA A 726 -1.52 -25.98 24.81
N LEU A 727 -0.96 -26.84 23.95
CA LEU A 727 -1.18 -26.81 22.51
C LEU A 727 -1.28 -28.24 21.97
N HIS A 728 -2.40 -28.55 21.30
CA HIS A 728 -2.64 -29.83 20.65
C HIS A 728 -2.94 -29.60 19.17
N PHE A 729 -2.49 -30.53 18.32
CA PHE A 729 -2.72 -30.50 16.86
C PHE A 729 -3.66 -31.62 16.46
N LEU A 730 -4.83 -31.28 15.94
CA LEU A 730 -5.85 -32.23 15.52
C LEU A 730 -6.20 -32.05 14.03
N PRO A 731 -5.45 -32.68 13.11
CA PRO A 731 -5.74 -32.61 11.69
C PRO A 731 -7.03 -33.39 11.39
N GLY A 732 -7.82 -32.92 10.43
CA GLY A 732 -9.09 -33.55 10.08
C GLY A 732 -9.90 -32.72 9.11
N ALA A 733 -11.04 -33.27 8.68
CA ALA A 733 -12.02 -32.56 7.86
C ALA A 733 -13.12 -31.92 8.74
N GLY A 734 -14.28 -31.61 8.15
CA GLY A 734 -15.41 -31.01 8.86
C GLY A 734 -15.92 -31.80 10.08
N ALA A 735 -15.79 -33.13 10.08
CA ALA A 735 -16.22 -33.98 11.21
C ALA A 735 -15.43 -33.69 12.49
N THR A 736 -14.11 -33.49 12.39
CA THR A 736 -13.24 -33.12 13.51
C THR A 736 -13.62 -31.73 14.05
N GLY A 737 -13.91 -30.77 13.16
CA GLY A 737 -14.42 -29.45 13.55
C GLY A 737 -15.75 -29.51 14.29
N ALA A 738 -16.68 -30.33 13.82
CA ALA A 738 -17.98 -30.54 14.48
C ALA A 738 -17.84 -31.24 15.85
N ALA A 739 -16.90 -32.18 15.99
CA ALA A 739 -16.60 -32.81 17.28
C ALA A 739 -16.06 -31.80 18.30
N LEU A 740 -15.24 -30.84 17.86
CA LEU A 740 -14.74 -29.75 18.72
C LEU A 740 -15.87 -28.85 19.20
N THR A 741 -16.76 -28.40 18.31
CA THR A 741 -17.86 -27.51 18.70
C THR A 741 -18.92 -28.20 19.57
N ALA A 742 -18.97 -29.53 19.55
CA ALA A 742 -19.82 -30.33 20.42
C ALA A 742 -19.22 -30.61 21.81
N ASN A 743 -17.92 -30.37 22.00
CA ASN A 743 -17.25 -30.66 23.27
C ASN A 743 -17.46 -29.52 24.29
N THR A 744 -17.93 -29.85 25.49
CA THR A 744 -18.25 -28.89 26.56
C THR A 744 -17.04 -28.21 27.19
N HIS A 745 -15.83 -28.71 26.97
CA HIS A 745 -14.60 -28.09 27.45
C HIS A 745 -14.16 -26.88 26.61
N ILE A 746 -14.63 -26.73 25.38
CA ILE A 746 -14.29 -25.60 24.53
C ILE A 746 -14.98 -24.33 25.05
N ASN A 747 -14.24 -23.33 25.49
CA ASN A 747 -14.76 -22.05 25.98
C ASN A 747 -14.70 -20.92 24.94
N GLY A 748 -14.04 -21.17 23.81
CA GLY A 748 -14.03 -20.25 22.68
C GLY A 748 -13.62 -20.93 21.38
N VAL A 749 -14.06 -20.37 20.26
CA VAL A 749 -13.67 -20.77 18.92
C VAL A 749 -13.15 -19.55 18.18
N VAL A 750 -11.95 -19.66 17.63
CA VAL A 750 -11.38 -18.71 16.69
C VAL A 750 -11.40 -19.39 15.33
N PHE A 751 -12.21 -18.89 14.41
CA PHE A 751 -12.47 -19.48 13.11
C PHE A 751 -12.15 -18.49 12.01
N THR A 752 -11.50 -18.98 10.95
CA THR A 752 -11.41 -18.25 9.68
C THR A 752 -11.75 -19.18 8.52
N GLY A 753 -12.72 -18.80 7.69
CA GLY A 753 -13.20 -19.62 6.58
C GLY A 753 -14.53 -19.12 6.00
N SER A 754 -15.37 -20.02 5.47
CA SER A 754 -16.63 -19.60 4.84
C SER A 754 -17.70 -19.15 5.86
N THR A 755 -18.53 -18.20 5.46
CA THR A 755 -19.69 -17.74 6.25
C THR A 755 -20.62 -18.91 6.61
N GLU A 756 -20.86 -19.84 5.69
CA GLU A 756 -21.67 -21.04 5.94
C GLU A 756 -21.09 -21.90 7.09
N THR A 757 -19.77 -22.09 7.12
CA THR A 757 -19.12 -22.86 8.18
C THR A 757 -19.15 -22.13 9.52
N ALA A 758 -19.00 -20.79 9.52
CA ALA A 758 -19.15 -19.98 10.73
C ALA A 758 -20.56 -20.15 11.35
N HIS A 759 -21.61 -20.20 10.54
CA HIS A 759 -22.97 -20.50 11.00
C HIS A 759 -23.09 -21.91 11.59
N LYS A 760 -22.50 -22.93 10.94
CA LYS A 760 -22.48 -24.30 11.47
C LYS A 760 -21.78 -24.38 12.83
N ILE A 761 -20.65 -23.68 13.00
CA ILE A 761 -19.91 -23.60 14.26
C ILE A 761 -20.77 -22.96 15.35
N ARG A 762 -21.35 -21.78 15.07
CA ARG A 762 -22.24 -21.08 16.01
C ARG A 762 -23.40 -21.96 16.46
N ASN A 763 -24.08 -22.59 15.51
CA ASN A 763 -25.23 -23.44 15.81
C ASN A 763 -24.81 -24.67 16.62
N GLY A 764 -23.67 -25.28 16.28
CA GLY A 764 -23.09 -26.38 17.08
C GLY A 764 -22.83 -26.00 18.53
N LEU A 765 -22.25 -24.82 18.80
CA LEU A 765 -22.04 -24.32 20.17
C LEU A 765 -23.36 -24.15 20.93
N VAL A 766 -24.36 -23.57 20.26
CA VAL A 766 -25.68 -23.29 20.85
C VAL A 766 -26.46 -24.58 21.14
N ASP A 767 -26.48 -25.52 20.21
CA ASP A 767 -27.19 -26.81 20.35
C ASP A 767 -26.61 -27.65 21.49
N ASN A 768 -25.30 -27.53 21.74
CA ASN A 768 -24.60 -28.18 22.84
C ASN A 768 -24.60 -27.37 24.15
N LYS A 769 -25.51 -26.39 24.28
CA LYS A 769 -25.72 -25.55 25.48
C LYS A 769 -24.53 -24.65 25.86
N ASN A 770 -23.56 -24.47 24.97
CA ASN A 770 -22.38 -23.66 25.18
C ASN A 770 -22.58 -22.22 24.66
N HIS A 771 -23.64 -21.59 25.15
CA HIS A 771 -24.13 -20.29 24.70
C HIS A 771 -23.23 -19.10 25.08
N ASP A 772 -22.27 -19.34 25.97
CA ASP A 772 -21.33 -18.34 26.49
C ASP A 772 -19.92 -18.47 25.88
N ALA A 773 -19.71 -19.46 25.01
CA ALA A 773 -18.45 -19.60 24.30
C ALA A 773 -18.17 -18.36 23.44
N ALA A 774 -16.94 -17.87 23.51
CA ALA A 774 -16.49 -16.82 22.62
C ALA A 774 -16.45 -17.36 21.17
N LEU A 775 -16.90 -16.56 20.21
CA LEU A 775 -16.75 -16.88 18.79
C LEU A 775 -16.15 -15.67 18.09
N ILE A 776 -14.93 -15.83 17.60
CA ILE A 776 -14.33 -14.92 16.62
C ILE A 776 -14.42 -15.65 15.28
N ALA A 777 -15.19 -15.12 14.35
CA ALA A 777 -15.35 -15.69 13.02
C ALA A 777 -15.02 -14.64 11.96
N GLU A 778 -13.89 -14.83 11.29
CA GLU A 778 -13.46 -14.03 10.14
C GLU A 778 -13.81 -14.80 8.85
N THR A 779 -14.43 -14.15 7.89
CA THR A 779 -15.00 -14.82 6.70
C THR A 779 -14.73 -14.02 5.42
N GLY A 780 -15.34 -14.44 4.30
CA GLY A 780 -15.05 -13.90 2.98
C GLY A 780 -15.59 -12.49 2.70
N GLY A 781 -15.38 -12.01 1.47
CA GLY A 781 -15.79 -10.67 1.05
C GLY A 781 -16.04 -10.54 -0.45
N ILE A 782 -17.03 -9.72 -0.80
CA ILE A 782 -17.13 -9.14 -2.15
C ILE A 782 -16.46 -7.77 -2.09
N ASN A 783 -15.13 -7.77 -2.27
CA ASN A 783 -14.32 -6.58 -2.09
C ASN A 783 -14.31 -5.72 -3.35
N ALA A 784 -14.63 -4.44 -3.18
CA ALA A 784 -14.75 -3.48 -4.27
C ALA A 784 -13.54 -2.55 -4.34
N MET A 785 -13.13 -2.14 -5.53
CA MET A 785 -12.19 -1.03 -5.74
C MET A 785 -12.88 0.07 -6.54
N ILE A 786 -12.91 1.30 -6.04
CA ILE A 786 -13.51 2.45 -6.74
C ILE A 786 -12.37 3.26 -7.38
N ILE A 787 -12.51 3.56 -8.67
CA ILE A 787 -11.52 4.31 -9.45
C ILE A 787 -12.23 5.48 -10.13
N ASP A 788 -11.88 6.70 -9.73
CA ASP A 788 -12.38 7.92 -10.37
C ASP A 788 -11.47 8.39 -11.52
N SER A 789 -11.88 9.44 -12.22
CA SER A 789 -11.17 9.98 -13.37
C SER A 789 -9.87 10.74 -13.04
N THR A 790 -9.57 11.01 -11.77
CA THR A 790 -8.32 11.66 -11.32
C THR A 790 -7.21 10.65 -11.03
N ALA A 791 -7.55 9.36 -10.94
CA ALA A 791 -6.59 8.29 -10.70
C ALA A 791 -5.52 8.20 -11.79
N LEU A 792 -4.30 7.84 -11.39
CA LEU A 792 -3.28 7.39 -12.33
C LEU A 792 -3.63 5.97 -12.79
N LEU A 793 -4.05 5.81 -14.04
CA LEU A 793 -4.57 4.53 -14.56
C LEU A 793 -3.51 3.43 -14.56
N GLU A 794 -2.24 3.76 -14.85
CA GLU A 794 -1.09 2.87 -14.79
C GLU A 794 -0.99 2.19 -13.42
N GLN A 795 -1.10 3.00 -12.36
CA GLN A 795 -1.07 2.51 -10.99
C GLN A 795 -2.36 1.73 -10.65
N ALA A 796 -3.53 2.27 -10.98
CA ALA A 796 -4.81 1.65 -10.66
C ALA A 796 -5.00 0.28 -11.33
N VAL A 797 -4.52 0.11 -12.56
CA VAL A 797 -4.54 -1.18 -13.28
C VAL A 797 -3.58 -2.17 -12.63
N THR A 798 -2.36 -1.74 -12.28
CA THR A 798 -1.37 -2.59 -11.59
C THR A 798 -1.92 -3.08 -10.26
N ASP A 799 -2.43 -2.16 -9.44
CA ASP A 799 -3.03 -2.47 -8.14
C ASP A 799 -4.29 -3.35 -8.26
N THR A 800 -5.06 -3.21 -9.34
CA THR A 800 -6.20 -4.09 -9.65
C THR A 800 -5.74 -5.50 -9.98
N ILE A 801 -4.73 -5.66 -10.85
CA ILE A 801 -4.18 -6.96 -11.25
C ILE A 801 -3.62 -7.70 -10.03
N ASP A 802 -2.80 -7.02 -9.23
CA ASP A 802 -2.23 -7.59 -8.00
C ASP A 802 -3.33 -8.00 -7.03
N SER A 803 -4.28 -7.10 -6.78
CA SER A 803 -5.38 -7.36 -5.84
C SER A 803 -6.31 -8.49 -6.30
N ALA A 804 -6.54 -8.66 -7.60
CA ALA A 804 -7.49 -9.64 -8.12
C ALA A 804 -6.87 -11.03 -8.36
N PHE A 805 -5.62 -11.09 -8.80
CA PHE A 805 -5.04 -12.30 -9.39
C PHE A 805 -3.86 -12.88 -8.61
N GLN A 806 -3.18 -12.10 -7.76
CA GLN A 806 -2.13 -12.64 -6.89
C GLN A 806 -2.69 -13.78 -6.02
N SER A 807 -1.87 -14.83 -5.83
CA SER A 807 -2.30 -16.09 -5.18
C SER A 807 -3.50 -16.77 -5.87
N ALA A 808 -3.64 -16.61 -7.18
CA ALA A 808 -4.82 -17.04 -7.95
C ALA A 808 -6.14 -16.48 -7.40
N GLY A 809 -6.12 -15.26 -6.86
CA GLY A 809 -7.29 -14.64 -6.25
C GLY A 809 -7.81 -15.35 -4.99
N GLN A 810 -7.02 -16.25 -4.38
CA GLN A 810 -7.39 -17.02 -3.19
C GLN A 810 -7.10 -16.26 -1.88
N ARG A 811 -7.26 -14.94 -1.88
CA ARG A 811 -7.19 -14.11 -0.68
C ARG A 811 -8.59 -13.65 -0.30
N CYS A 812 -8.92 -13.64 0.99
CA CYS A 812 -10.18 -13.06 1.44
C CYS A 812 -10.27 -11.57 1.10
N SER A 813 -9.13 -10.87 1.05
CA SER A 813 -8.99 -9.46 0.64
C SER A 813 -8.93 -9.20 -0.88
N ALA A 814 -8.94 -10.25 -1.73
CA ALA A 814 -8.77 -10.08 -3.16
C ALA A 814 -9.88 -9.22 -3.78
N CYS A 815 -9.53 -8.39 -4.76
CA CYS A 815 -10.49 -7.59 -5.52
C CYS A 815 -11.43 -8.49 -6.31
N ARG A 816 -12.73 -8.36 -6.05
CA ARG A 816 -13.79 -9.10 -6.74
C ARG A 816 -14.52 -8.23 -7.75
N LEU A 817 -14.58 -6.93 -7.47
CA LEU A 817 -15.32 -5.94 -8.23
C LEU A 817 -14.49 -4.66 -8.34
N VAL A 818 -14.25 -4.16 -9.54
CA VAL A 818 -13.73 -2.82 -9.78
C VAL A 818 -14.85 -1.94 -10.33
N CYS A 819 -15.05 -0.77 -9.73
CA CYS A 819 -16.03 0.21 -10.14
C CYS A 819 -15.27 1.40 -10.73
N VAL A 820 -15.34 1.57 -12.05
CA VAL A 820 -14.55 2.58 -12.77
C VAL A 820 -15.46 3.67 -13.29
N GLN A 821 -15.06 4.93 -13.12
CA GLN A 821 -15.82 6.06 -13.65
C GLN A 821 -15.90 5.97 -15.18
N GLU A 822 -17.09 6.20 -15.72
CA GLU A 822 -17.42 6.05 -17.15
C GLU A 822 -16.40 6.76 -18.06
N ASP A 823 -15.94 7.94 -17.68
CA ASP A 823 -15.04 8.80 -18.46
C ASP A 823 -13.65 8.21 -18.72
N VAL A 824 -13.20 7.24 -17.89
CA VAL A 824 -11.88 6.60 -18.00
C VAL A 824 -11.96 5.08 -18.17
N ALA A 825 -13.17 4.50 -18.14
CA ALA A 825 -13.39 3.06 -18.14
C ALA A 825 -12.83 2.35 -19.37
N ASP A 826 -12.99 2.90 -20.58
CA ASP A 826 -12.48 2.23 -21.79
C ASP A 826 -10.96 2.14 -21.82
N ARG A 827 -10.25 3.21 -21.43
CA ARG A 827 -8.79 3.22 -21.35
C ARG A 827 -8.30 2.29 -20.24
N PHE A 828 -8.99 2.28 -19.10
CA PHE A 828 -8.70 1.34 -18.02
C PHE A 828 -8.86 -0.12 -18.49
N ILE A 829 -9.94 -0.43 -19.21
CA ILE A 829 -10.20 -1.77 -19.76
C ILE A 829 -9.09 -2.17 -20.74
N GLU A 830 -8.69 -1.29 -21.66
CA GLU A 830 -7.62 -1.55 -22.62
C GLU A 830 -6.30 -1.90 -21.90
N MET A 831 -5.90 -1.09 -20.91
CA MET A 831 -4.69 -1.33 -20.13
C MET A 831 -4.79 -2.60 -19.27
N LEU A 832 -5.95 -2.89 -18.70
CA LEU A 832 -6.22 -4.12 -17.96
C LEU A 832 -6.08 -5.35 -18.85
N GLN A 833 -6.63 -5.33 -20.07
CA GLN A 833 -6.48 -6.41 -21.05
C GLN A 833 -5.01 -6.66 -21.38
N GLY A 834 -4.25 -5.60 -21.65
CA GLY A 834 -2.82 -5.69 -21.93
C GLY A 834 -2.00 -6.21 -20.75
N GLY A 835 -2.26 -5.72 -19.53
CA GLY A 835 -1.59 -6.20 -18.32
C GLY A 835 -1.92 -7.67 -18.02
N MET A 836 -3.17 -8.10 -18.23
CA MET A 836 -3.58 -9.50 -18.09
C MET A 836 -2.88 -10.43 -19.11
N ALA A 837 -2.59 -9.94 -20.32
CA ALA A 837 -1.89 -10.70 -21.35
C ALA A 837 -0.44 -11.02 -20.96
N GLU A 838 0.16 -10.22 -20.07
CA GLU A 838 1.54 -10.37 -19.60
C GLU A 838 1.70 -11.31 -18.39
N LEU A 839 0.59 -11.81 -17.84
CA LEU A 839 0.61 -12.74 -16.70
C LEU A 839 1.14 -14.13 -17.10
N SER A 840 2.00 -14.68 -16.26
CA SER A 840 2.52 -16.04 -16.39
C SER A 840 1.79 -16.97 -15.41
N VAL A 841 0.95 -17.85 -15.95
CA VAL A 841 0.24 -18.89 -15.19
C VAL A 841 1.04 -20.19 -15.28
N GLY A 842 1.36 -20.82 -14.15
CA GLY A 842 2.22 -22.02 -14.17
C GLY A 842 2.65 -22.53 -12.80
N ASP A 843 3.70 -23.34 -12.78
CA ASP A 843 4.26 -23.91 -11.56
C ASP A 843 4.78 -22.80 -10.63
N PRO A 844 4.22 -22.66 -9.41
CA PRO A 844 4.54 -21.55 -8.51
C PRO A 844 5.97 -21.62 -7.92
N SER A 845 6.66 -22.76 -8.05
CA SER A 845 8.06 -22.89 -7.65
C SER A 845 9.05 -22.24 -8.61
N ASN A 846 8.61 -21.90 -9.84
CA ASN A 846 9.38 -21.07 -10.75
C ASN A 846 9.20 -19.60 -10.40
N LEU A 847 10.32 -18.87 -10.25
CA LEU A 847 10.31 -17.45 -9.91
C LEU A 847 9.56 -16.57 -10.93
N GLU A 848 9.51 -17.00 -12.19
CA GLU A 848 8.78 -16.29 -13.26
C GLU A 848 7.26 -16.45 -13.17
N THR A 849 6.70 -17.33 -12.35
CA THR A 849 5.25 -17.53 -12.27
C THR A 849 4.58 -16.41 -11.49
N ASP A 850 3.55 -15.79 -12.08
CA ASP A 850 2.73 -14.77 -11.40
C ASP A 850 1.51 -15.40 -10.72
N VAL A 851 0.91 -16.43 -11.36
CA VAL A 851 -0.33 -17.06 -10.89
C VAL A 851 -0.16 -18.58 -10.82
N GLY A 852 -0.25 -19.11 -9.60
CA GLY A 852 -0.20 -20.54 -9.31
C GLY A 852 -1.55 -21.26 -9.47
N PRO A 853 -1.65 -22.52 -9.00
CA PRO A 853 -2.89 -23.29 -9.04
C PRO A 853 -3.91 -22.80 -8.01
N VAL A 854 -5.17 -23.18 -8.21
CA VAL A 854 -6.16 -23.22 -7.12
C VAL A 854 -5.97 -24.48 -6.27
N ILE A 855 -6.37 -24.42 -5.01
CA ILE A 855 -5.94 -25.40 -3.99
C ILE A 855 -6.29 -26.87 -4.31
N ASP A 856 -7.46 -27.14 -4.88
CA ASP A 856 -7.92 -28.50 -5.14
C ASP A 856 -8.89 -28.60 -6.34
N LYS A 857 -9.38 -29.81 -6.60
CA LYS A 857 -10.32 -30.09 -7.70
C LYS A 857 -11.71 -29.51 -7.48
N GLU A 858 -12.14 -29.37 -6.23
CA GLU A 858 -13.46 -28.84 -5.90
C GLU A 858 -13.50 -27.33 -6.13
N ALA A 859 -12.49 -26.61 -5.64
CA ALA A 859 -12.29 -25.20 -5.92
C ALA A 859 -12.25 -24.93 -7.44
N HIS A 860 -11.44 -25.71 -8.17
CA HIS A 860 -11.37 -25.62 -9.63
C HIS A 860 -12.74 -25.83 -10.29
N ALA A 861 -13.46 -26.90 -9.96
CA ALA A 861 -14.77 -27.19 -10.56
C ALA A 861 -15.81 -26.08 -10.28
N ASN A 862 -15.82 -25.55 -9.06
CA ASN A 862 -16.73 -24.48 -8.66
C ASN A 862 -16.48 -23.19 -9.44
N ILE A 863 -15.20 -22.78 -9.57
CA ILE A 863 -14.81 -21.57 -10.28
C ILE A 863 -15.03 -21.73 -11.78
N GLU A 864 -14.60 -22.85 -12.37
CA GLU A 864 -14.78 -23.12 -13.80
C GLU A 864 -16.26 -23.14 -14.20
N SER A 865 -17.12 -23.70 -13.34
CA SER A 865 -18.57 -23.70 -13.57
C SER A 865 -19.15 -22.28 -13.59
N TYR A 866 -18.67 -21.39 -12.72
CA TYR A 866 -19.07 -19.98 -12.71
C TYR A 866 -18.60 -19.25 -13.98
N ILE A 867 -17.34 -19.45 -14.38
CA ILE A 867 -16.78 -18.86 -15.61
C ILE A 867 -17.57 -19.33 -16.84
N ALA A 868 -17.83 -20.63 -16.95
CA ALA A 868 -18.60 -21.23 -18.03
C ALA A 868 -20.06 -20.75 -18.05
N TYR A 869 -20.64 -20.47 -16.88
CA TYR A 869 -21.95 -19.83 -16.77
C TYR A 869 -21.92 -18.41 -17.34
N ARG A 870 -20.97 -17.55 -16.90
CA ARG A 870 -20.86 -16.16 -17.37
C ARG A 870 -20.60 -16.07 -18.87
N LYS A 871 -19.70 -16.89 -19.41
CA LYS A 871 -19.40 -16.90 -20.86
C LYS A 871 -20.60 -17.28 -21.73
N ARG A 872 -21.44 -18.22 -21.29
CA ARG A 872 -22.63 -18.64 -22.05
C ARG A 872 -23.67 -17.53 -22.19
N HIS A 873 -23.66 -16.54 -21.31
CA HIS A 873 -24.66 -15.47 -21.26
C HIS A 873 -24.08 -14.09 -21.63
N HIS A 874 -22.90 -14.07 -22.27
CA HIS A 874 -22.14 -12.89 -22.67
C HIS A 874 -22.88 -11.88 -23.58
N GLU A 875 -23.85 -12.34 -24.37
CA GLU A 875 -24.56 -11.50 -25.36
C GLU A 875 -26.04 -11.29 -25.01
N GLY A 876 -26.44 -11.50 -23.74
CA GLY A 876 -27.84 -11.37 -23.32
C GLY A 876 -28.11 -11.03 -21.85
N ASP A 877 -27.19 -11.32 -20.92
CA ASP A 877 -27.45 -11.19 -19.46
C ASP A 877 -26.52 -10.17 -18.77
N HIS A 878 -26.44 -8.95 -19.28
CA HIS A 878 -25.82 -7.84 -18.52
C HIS A 878 -24.35 -8.09 -18.13
N CYS A 879 -23.61 -8.84 -18.97
CA CYS A 879 -22.24 -9.31 -18.69
C CYS A 879 -21.42 -9.43 -19.98
N ARG A 880 -20.22 -8.82 -20.04
CA ARG A 880 -19.28 -8.88 -21.17
C ARG A 880 -17.92 -9.42 -20.71
N LEU A 881 -17.23 -10.23 -21.51
CA LEU A 881 -15.90 -10.75 -21.26
C LEU A 881 -14.90 -9.68 -21.68
N ILE A 882 -14.03 -9.29 -20.76
CA ILE A 882 -12.98 -8.31 -21.01
C ILE A 882 -11.75 -9.02 -21.57
N ALA A 883 -11.16 -9.92 -20.80
CA ALA A 883 -9.96 -10.67 -21.18
C ALA A 883 -9.81 -11.97 -20.39
N GLU A 884 -8.96 -12.84 -20.93
CA GLU A 884 -8.43 -14.01 -20.25
C GLU A 884 -6.91 -14.02 -20.39
N ALA A 885 -6.21 -14.30 -19.30
CA ALA A 885 -4.76 -14.45 -19.32
C ALA A 885 -4.33 -15.70 -20.12
N PRO A 886 -3.04 -15.79 -20.51
CA PRO A 886 -2.50 -16.96 -21.21
C PRO A 886 -2.75 -18.28 -20.45
N ALA A 887 -2.82 -19.37 -21.22
CA ALA A 887 -2.96 -20.72 -20.65
C ALA A 887 -1.74 -21.11 -19.80
N PRO A 888 -1.91 -22.01 -18.81
CA PRO A 888 -0.80 -22.50 -17.99
C PRO A 888 0.36 -23.08 -18.82
N LYS A 889 1.60 -22.74 -18.46
CA LYS A 889 2.84 -23.24 -19.09
C LYS A 889 3.59 -24.21 -18.15
N GLY A 890 4.68 -24.79 -18.64
CA GLY A 890 5.64 -25.54 -17.81
C GLY A 890 5.28 -27.01 -17.54
N GLY A 891 4.39 -27.61 -18.32
CA GLY A 891 4.06 -29.04 -18.19
C GLY A 891 3.26 -29.41 -16.92
N VAL A 892 2.68 -28.41 -16.24
CA VAL A 892 1.85 -28.60 -15.05
C VAL A 892 0.60 -29.46 -15.34
N ASN A 893 0.21 -30.30 -14.38
CA ASN A 893 -0.99 -31.16 -14.48
C ASN A 893 -1.97 -30.98 -13.29
N GLY A 894 -1.78 -29.89 -12.55
CA GLY A 894 -2.54 -29.47 -11.38
C GLY A 894 -3.92 -28.88 -11.66
N SER A 895 -4.46 -28.20 -10.65
CA SER A 895 -5.75 -27.51 -10.72
C SER A 895 -5.53 -26.02 -11.01
N PHE A 896 -5.57 -25.60 -12.27
CA PHE A 896 -5.32 -24.20 -12.65
C PHE A 896 -6.58 -23.52 -13.20
N ILE A 897 -6.83 -22.30 -12.74
CA ILE A 897 -7.79 -21.38 -13.36
C ILE A 897 -7.00 -20.18 -13.85
N ARG A 898 -7.13 -19.85 -15.14
CA ARG A 898 -6.51 -18.63 -15.68
C ARG A 898 -7.25 -17.39 -15.19
N PRO A 899 -6.55 -16.28 -14.89
CA PRO A 899 -7.18 -14.99 -14.66
C PRO A 899 -8.18 -14.62 -15.76
N VAL A 900 -9.38 -14.21 -15.36
CA VAL A 900 -10.45 -13.77 -16.25
C VAL A 900 -11.15 -12.54 -15.68
N ALA A 901 -11.49 -11.59 -16.56
CA ALA A 901 -12.21 -10.38 -16.20
C ALA A 901 -13.52 -10.27 -17.00
N PHE A 902 -14.61 -9.91 -16.32
CA PHE A 902 -15.91 -9.64 -16.90
C PHE A 902 -16.34 -8.20 -16.56
N GLU A 903 -17.03 -7.53 -17.47
CA GLU A 903 -17.80 -6.32 -17.19
C GLU A 903 -19.26 -6.71 -16.91
N LEU A 904 -19.88 -6.07 -15.93
CA LEU A 904 -21.26 -6.26 -15.51
C LEU A 904 -22.02 -4.94 -15.59
N ASP A 905 -23.33 -4.97 -15.86
CA ASP A 905 -24.14 -3.74 -15.91
C ASP A 905 -24.37 -3.12 -14.53
N SER A 906 -24.32 -3.93 -13.46
CA SER A 906 -24.56 -3.48 -12.10
C SER A 906 -23.88 -4.36 -11.04
N VAL A 907 -23.65 -3.79 -9.86
CA VAL A 907 -22.93 -4.47 -8.76
C VAL A 907 -23.76 -5.61 -8.16
N GLU A 908 -25.09 -5.51 -8.22
CA GLU A 908 -26.03 -6.47 -7.65
C GLU A 908 -26.02 -7.83 -8.37
N LEU A 909 -25.47 -7.90 -9.59
CA LEU A 909 -25.27 -9.16 -10.32
C LEU A 909 -24.23 -10.08 -9.68
N LEU A 910 -23.47 -9.58 -8.70
CA LEU A 910 -22.49 -10.35 -7.93
C LEU A 910 -23.10 -10.76 -6.58
N GLU A 911 -23.86 -11.86 -6.58
CA GLU A 911 -24.63 -12.30 -5.42
C GLU A 911 -23.80 -13.04 -4.34
N LYS A 912 -22.64 -13.58 -4.72
CA LYS A 912 -21.79 -14.38 -3.84
C LYS A 912 -20.32 -14.21 -4.18
N GLU A 913 -19.48 -14.49 -3.19
CA GLU A 913 -18.03 -14.55 -3.37
C GLU A 913 -17.63 -15.70 -4.31
N ILE A 914 -16.76 -15.39 -5.27
CA ILE A 914 -16.09 -16.37 -6.13
C ILE A 914 -14.61 -16.38 -5.73
N PHE A 915 -14.19 -17.45 -5.04
CA PHE A 915 -12.86 -17.54 -4.44
C PHE A 915 -11.79 -18.04 -5.43
N GLY A 916 -11.52 -17.23 -6.46
CA GLY A 916 -10.57 -17.54 -7.53
C GLY A 916 -10.16 -16.30 -8.33
N PRO A 917 -9.38 -16.44 -9.42
CA PRO A 917 -8.83 -15.31 -10.17
C PRO A 917 -9.88 -14.79 -11.18
N VAL A 918 -11.02 -14.34 -10.67
CA VAL A 918 -12.16 -13.84 -11.45
C VAL A 918 -12.50 -12.42 -11.01
N LEU A 919 -12.22 -11.45 -11.89
CA LEU A 919 -12.49 -10.03 -11.68
C LEU A 919 -13.80 -9.62 -12.37
N HIS A 920 -14.56 -8.75 -11.72
CA HIS A 920 -15.73 -8.11 -12.31
C HIS A 920 -15.51 -6.60 -12.38
N LEU A 921 -16.01 -5.94 -13.42
CA LEU A 921 -15.95 -4.50 -13.61
C LEU A 921 -17.37 -3.93 -13.75
N VAL A 922 -17.65 -2.81 -13.11
CA VAL A 922 -18.88 -2.03 -13.29
C VAL A 922 -18.50 -0.58 -13.59
N ARG A 923 -19.21 0.05 -14.52
CA ARG A 923 -19.03 1.47 -14.81
C ARG A 923 -19.96 2.32 -13.94
N TYR A 924 -19.56 3.53 -13.57
CA TYR A 924 -20.43 4.46 -12.85
C TYR A 924 -20.23 5.91 -13.30
N ASN A 925 -21.26 6.75 -13.16
CA ASN A 925 -21.11 8.21 -13.39
C ASN A 925 -20.62 8.89 -12.10
N ALA A 926 -19.77 9.91 -12.22
CA ALA A 926 -19.22 10.66 -11.07
C ALA A 926 -20.27 11.09 -10.02
N LYS A 927 -21.43 11.57 -10.49
CA LYS A 927 -22.56 12.02 -9.63
C LYS A 927 -23.22 10.90 -8.80
N ASP A 928 -23.04 9.64 -9.19
CA ASP A 928 -23.69 8.48 -8.60
C ASP A 928 -22.79 7.79 -7.55
N LEU A 929 -21.66 8.39 -7.16
CA LEU A 929 -20.69 7.82 -6.21
C LEU A 929 -21.31 7.38 -4.88
N ASP A 930 -22.18 8.19 -4.27
CA ASP A 930 -22.84 7.83 -3.01
C ASP A 930 -23.76 6.62 -3.17
N ASP A 931 -24.51 6.57 -4.28
CA ASP A 931 -25.39 5.44 -4.60
C ASP A 931 -24.58 4.17 -4.85
N LEU A 932 -23.43 4.29 -5.53
CA LEU A 932 -22.50 3.19 -5.71
C LEU A 932 -21.99 2.63 -4.37
N VAL A 933 -21.52 3.49 -3.46
CA VAL A 933 -21.07 3.06 -2.12
C VAL A 933 -22.22 2.41 -1.34
N ALA A 934 -23.43 2.95 -1.44
CA ALA A 934 -24.62 2.36 -0.81
C ALA A 934 -24.95 0.97 -1.38
N LYS A 935 -24.85 0.78 -2.70
CA LYS A 935 -25.04 -0.51 -3.35
C LYS A 935 -23.97 -1.53 -2.95
N ILE A 936 -22.69 -1.14 -2.89
CA ILE A 936 -21.61 -1.98 -2.39
C ILE A 936 -21.90 -2.43 -0.95
N ASN A 937 -22.28 -1.50 -0.07
CA ASN A 937 -22.66 -1.80 1.30
C ASN A 937 -23.88 -2.75 1.39
N SER A 938 -24.79 -2.71 0.41
CA SER A 938 -26.00 -3.54 0.38
C SER A 938 -25.72 -5.02 0.08
N LEU A 939 -24.56 -5.35 -0.49
CA LEU A 939 -24.10 -6.73 -0.65
C LEU A 939 -23.89 -7.43 0.70
N GLY A 940 -23.83 -6.67 1.80
CA GLY A 940 -23.79 -7.18 3.17
C GLY A 940 -22.40 -7.62 3.65
N TYR A 941 -21.43 -7.74 2.75
CA TYR A 941 -20.00 -7.90 3.06
C TYR A 941 -19.35 -6.56 3.42
N GLY A 942 -18.15 -6.61 4.01
CA GLY A 942 -17.46 -5.41 4.47
C GLY A 942 -16.02 -5.68 4.92
N LEU A 943 -15.23 -6.34 4.07
CA LEU A 943 -13.85 -6.73 4.41
C LEU A 943 -12.82 -5.70 3.91
N THR A 944 -12.53 -5.65 2.60
CA THR A 944 -11.61 -4.67 2.00
C THR A 944 -12.28 -3.79 0.95
N MET A 945 -11.78 -2.56 0.81
CA MET A 945 -12.10 -1.66 -0.29
C MET A 945 -10.89 -0.84 -0.72
N GLY A 946 -10.65 -0.80 -2.03
CA GLY A 946 -9.67 0.09 -2.66
C GLY A 946 -10.34 1.39 -3.14
N VAL A 947 -9.63 2.50 -3.07
CA VAL A 947 -10.06 3.79 -3.62
C VAL A 947 -8.89 4.43 -4.34
N HIS A 948 -9.02 4.65 -5.65
CA HIS A 948 -8.07 5.43 -6.43
C HIS A 948 -8.68 6.79 -6.77
N THR A 949 -8.15 7.83 -6.14
CA THR A 949 -8.56 9.23 -6.30
C THR A 949 -7.44 10.15 -5.83
N ARG A 950 -7.33 11.33 -6.43
CA ARG A 950 -6.45 12.41 -5.97
C ARG A 950 -7.18 13.50 -5.19
N ILE A 951 -8.49 13.35 -4.99
CA ILE A 951 -9.36 14.27 -4.26
C ILE A 951 -9.51 13.76 -2.83
N ASP A 952 -9.01 14.54 -1.86
CA ASP A 952 -9.00 14.12 -0.45
C ASP A 952 -10.45 14.06 0.09
N GLU A 953 -11.31 15.02 -0.29
CA GLU A 953 -12.74 15.00 0.03
C GLU A 953 -13.43 13.73 -0.49
N THR A 954 -13.11 13.27 -1.72
CA THR A 954 -13.70 12.04 -2.28
C THR A 954 -13.25 10.81 -1.49
N MET A 955 -11.95 10.72 -1.18
CA MET A 955 -11.40 9.67 -0.33
C MET A 955 -12.12 9.64 1.03
N GLU A 956 -12.22 10.78 1.71
CA GLU A 956 -12.84 10.88 3.02
C GLU A 956 -14.32 10.55 2.98
N ARG A 957 -15.06 11.08 2.00
CA ARG A 957 -16.48 10.79 1.77
C ARG A 957 -16.73 9.30 1.59
N VAL A 958 -15.93 8.63 0.75
CA VAL A 958 -16.03 7.18 0.55
C VAL A 958 -15.68 6.45 1.84
N ALA A 959 -14.57 6.77 2.51
CA ALA A 959 -14.14 6.10 3.74
C ALA A 959 -15.15 6.27 4.91
N GLN A 960 -15.87 7.40 4.96
CA GLN A 960 -16.91 7.66 5.95
C GLN A 960 -18.21 6.88 5.67
N ALA A 961 -18.62 6.78 4.40
CA ALA A 961 -19.83 6.09 3.97
C ALA A 961 -19.65 4.56 3.86
N ALA A 962 -18.43 4.08 3.59
CA ALA A 962 -18.10 2.67 3.45
C ALA A 962 -18.38 1.90 4.74
N ARG A 963 -19.07 0.76 4.63
CA ARG A 963 -19.27 -0.20 5.72
C ARG A 963 -18.28 -1.35 5.64
N ILE A 964 -17.00 -0.98 5.66
CA ILE A 964 -15.87 -1.85 5.36
C ILE A 964 -14.81 -1.75 6.45
N GLY A 965 -14.22 -2.88 6.81
CA GLY A 965 -13.21 -2.97 7.85
C GLY A 965 -11.86 -2.36 7.46
N ASN A 966 -11.40 -2.55 6.23
CA ASN A 966 -10.10 -2.07 5.75
C ASN A 966 -10.26 -1.28 4.45
N VAL A 967 -9.97 0.03 4.47
CA VAL A 967 -9.99 0.90 3.28
C VAL A 967 -8.56 1.27 2.89
N TYR A 968 -8.22 1.08 1.63
CA TYR A 968 -6.90 1.32 1.05
C TYR A 968 -6.98 2.37 -0.05
N VAL A 969 -6.13 3.39 -0.01
CA VAL A 969 -6.19 4.54 -0.92
C VAL A 969 -4.91 4.63 -1.74
N ASN A 970 -5.07 4.67 -3.07
CA ASN A 970 -4.01 4.76 -4.07
C ASN A 970 -2.92 3.68 -3.88
N ARG A 971 -3.35 2.44 -3.65
CA ARG A 971 -2.52 1.24 -3.53
C ARG A 971 -3.40 0.00 -3.71
N ASN A 972 -2.78 -1.16 -3.89
CA ASN A 972 -3.46 -2.44 -3.77
C ASN A 972 -4.15 -2.62 -2.38
N GLN A 973 -5.15 -3.51 -2.34
CA GLN A 973 -5.98 -3.75 -1.14
C GLN A 973 -5.71 -5.10 -0.47
N ILE A 974 -4.52 -5.67 -0.70
CA ILE A 974 -4.07 -6.96 -0.17
C ILE A 974 -2.85 -6.80 0.73
N GLY A 975 -2.43 -7.86 1.42
CA GLY A 975 -1.19 -7.86 2.21
C GLY A 975 -1.23 -6.95 3.44
N ALA A 976 -2.34 -6.95 4.18
CA ALA A 976 -2.46 -6.21 5.43
C ALA A 976 -1.34 -6.61 6.42
N VAL A 977 -0.61 -5.63 6.94
CA VAL A 977 0.52 -5.85 7.84
C VAL A 977 0.05 -5.80 9.29
N VAL A 978 0.41 -6.82 10.08
CA VAL A 978 0.04 -6.97 11.49
C VAL A 978 0.47 -5.73 12.29
N GLY A 979 -0.45 -5.15 13.07
CA GLY A 979 -0.20 -3.95 13.89
C GLY A 979 -0.10 -2.63 13.12
N VAL A 980 -0.17 -2.66 11.79
CA VAL A 980 -0.14 -1.49 10.88
C VAL A 980 -1.52 -1.31 10.25
N GLN A 981 -2.07 -2.37 9.64
CA GLN A 981 -3.46 -2.44 9.18
C GLN A 981 -4.17 -3.63 9.83
N PRO A 982 -4.56 -3.54 11.12
CA PRO A 982 -5.41 -4.55 11.75
C PRO A 982 -6.51 -5.05 10.81
N PHE A 983 -6.57 -6.36 10.61
CA PHE A 983 -7.31 -6.95 9.50
C PHE A 983 -8.56 -7.66 10.00
N GLY A 984 -9.69 -7.41 9.34
CA GLY A 984 -10.98 -8.01 9.68
C GLY A 984 -12.13 -7.12 9.25
N GLY A 985 -13.27 -7.74 8.95
CA GLY A 985 -14.41 -7.08 8.33
C GLY A 985 -15.59 -6.82 9.26
N GLU A 986 -16.66 -6.28 8.70
CA GLU A 986 -17.98 -6.22 9.34
C GLU A 986 -19.07 -6.91 8.51
N GLY A 987 -20.24 -7.11 9.09
CA GLY A 987 -21.37 -7.72 8.40
C GLY A 987 -21.14 -9.21 8.12
N LEU A 988 -21.34 -9.63 6.86
CA LEU A 988 -21.12 -11.02 6.42
C LEU A 988 -19.64 -11.42 6.43
N SER A 989 -18.72 -10.45 6.52
CA SER A 989 -17.28 -10.68 6.47
C SER A 989 -16.65 -11.03 7.81
N GLY A 990 -17.32 -10.78 8.93
CA GLY A 990 -16.83 -11.28 10.20
C GLY A 990 -17.50 -10.68 11.43
N THR A 991 -17.19 -11.26 12.58
CA THR A 991 -17.64 -10.78 13.89
C THR A 991 -16.72 -9.71 14.46
N GLY A 992 -15.44 -9.72 14.05
CA GLY A 992 -14.35 -9.09 14.76
C GLY A 992 -14.07 -9.73 16.13
N PRO A 993 -13.16 -9.16 16.92
CA PRO A 993 -12.29 -8.03 16.58
C PRO A 993 -11.23 -8.38 15.52
N LYS A 994 -10.59 -7.36 14.96
CA LYS A 994 -9.56 -7.48 13.92
C LYS A 994 -8.33 -8.24 14.39
N ALA A 995 -7.88 -9.21 13.59
CA ALA A 995 -6.59 -9.85 13.76
C ALA A 995 -5.46 -8.81 13.64
N GLY A 996 -4.39 -8.98 14.41
CA GLY A 996 -3.27 -8.03 14.47
C GLY A 996 -3.65 -6.65 15.02
N GLY A 997 -4.81 -6.55 15.67
CA GLY A 997 -5.33 -5.33 16.28
C GLY A 997 -5.34 -5.35 17.81
N PRO A 998 -5.52 -4.18 18.44
CA PRO A 998 -5.35 -3.99 19.89
C PRO A 998 -6.43 -4.69 20.73
N HIS A 999 -7.57 -5.05 20.14
CA HIS A 999 -8.69 -5.68 20.87
C HIS A 999 -8.70 -7.21 20.76
N TYR A 1000 -7.83 -7.81 19.95
CA TYR A 1000 -7.89 -9.24 19.62
C TYR A 1000 -7.66 -10.14 20.85
N LEU A 1001 -6.59 -9.89 21.62
CA LEU A 1001 -6.29 -10.68 22.82
C LEU A 1001 -7.35 -10.51 23.91
N ARG A 1002 -7.94 -9.32 24.04
CA ARG A 1002 -9.00 -9.03 25.02
C ARG A 1002 -10.28 -9.79 24.71
N ALA A 1003 -10.55 -10.10 23.44
CA ALA A 1003 -11.67 -10.95 23.07
C ALA A 1003 -11.52 -12.42 23.51
N LEU A 1004 -10.29 -12.82 23.85
CA LEU A 1004 -9.92 -14.17 24.30
C LEU A 1004 -9.79 -14.26 25.83
N GLN A 1005 -10.44 -13.32 26.54
CA GLN A 1005 -10.57 -13.29 27.99
C GLN A 1005 -12.04 -13.41 28.41
N LYS A 1006 -12.27 -13.86 29.65
CA LYS A 1006 -13.62 -13.99 30.21
C LYS A 1006 -14.32 -12.63 30.29
N ARG A 1007 -15.61 -12.64 29.93
CA ARG A 1007 -16.50 -11.49 30.06
C ARG A 1007 -17.16 -11.47 31.43
N LEU A 1008 -17.50 -10.28 31.92
CA LEU A 1008 -18.33 -10.14 33.11
C LEU A 1008 -19.76 -10.53 32.77
N HIS A 1009 -20.31 -11.52 33.48
CA HIS A 1009 -21.70 -11.90 33.28
C HIS A 1009 -22.65 -10.94 34.02
N PRO A 1010 -23.69 -10.44 33.35
CA PRO A 1010 -24.74 -9.70 34.01
C PRO A 1010 -25.68 -10.66 34.77
N SER A 1011 -26.38 -10.13 35.78
CA SER A 1011 -27.17 -10.90 36.74
C SER A 1011 -28.61 -10.41 36.85
N GLY A 1012 -29.09 -9.70 35.83
CA GLY A 1012 -30.44 -9.16 35.78
C GLY A 1012 -31.53 -10.24 35.82
N ASN A 1013 -32.73 -9.86 36.23
CA ASN A 1013 -33.87 -10.76 36.42
C ASN A 1013 -34.98 -10.56 35.38
N ASN A 1014 -34.73 -9.82 34.29
CA ASN A 1014 -35.71 -9.67 33.21
C ASN A 1014 -36.03 -11.02 32.55
N GLU A 1015 -37.31 -11.35 32.50
CA GLU A 1015 -37.85 -12.41 31.66
C GLU A 1015 -38.80 -11.79 30.64
N PHE A 1016 -38.62 -12.11 29.36
CA PHE A 1016 -39.51 -11.70 28.28
C PHE A 1016 -39.89 -12.92 27.43
N ALA A 1017 -41.11 -12.88 26.88
CA ALA A 1017 -41.56 -13.87 25.91
C ALA A 1017 -41.32 -13.34 24.50
N PHE A 1018 -40.84 -14.21 23.61
CA PHE A 1018 -40.86 -13.92 22.17
C PHE A 1018 -42.28 -14.14 21.66
N ALA A 1019 -43.00 -13.05 21.45
CA ALA A 1019 -44.36 -13.13 20.91
C ALA A 1019 -44.31 -13.49 19.40
N ARG A 1020 -45.18 -14.41 18.98
CA ARG A 1020 -45.48 -14.69 17.57
C ARG A 1020 -46.90 -14.19 17.30
N ARG A 1021 -47.08 -12.86 17.33
CA ARG A 1021 -48.34 -12.21 16.96
C ARG A 1021 -48.15 -11.44 15.65
N ASP A 1022 -49.23 -11.11 14.97
CA ASP A 1022 -49.18 -10.20 13.83
C ASP A 1022 -48.84 -8.79 14.33
N TYR A 1023 -47.65 -8.30 13.98
CA TYR A 1023 -47.21 -6.94 14.29
C TYR A 1023 -47.80 -5.96 13.26
N SER A 1024 -48.46 -4.89 13.72
CA SER A 1024 -49.07 -3.86 12.87
C SER A 1024 -48.46 -2.48 13.12
N GLY A 1025 -48.42 -1.63 12.09
CA GLY A 1025 -47.98 -0.23 12.24
C GLY A 1025 -46.47 -0.09 12.49
N ASP A 1026 -46.08 0.80 13.40
CA ASP A 1026 -44.69 1.20 13.64
C ASP A 1026 -43.79 0.09 14.21
N GLU A 1027 -44.36 -0.89 14.94
CA GLU A 1027 -43.62 -2.05 15.49
C GLU A 1027 -43.07 -2.97 14.38
N LYS A 1028 -43.72 -3.01 13.22
CA LYS A 1028 -43.34 -3.87 12.10
C LYS A 1028 -42.14 -3.32 11.30
N TYR A 1029 -41.99 -1.99 11.28
CA TYR A 1029 -41.03 -1.28 10.41
C TYR A 1029 -39.93 -0.55 11.20
N CYS A 1030 -39.82 -0.78 12.52
CA CYS A 1030 -38.91 -0.03 13.37
C CYS A 1030 -37.43 -0.27 13.02
N ALA A 1031 -37.07 -1.49 12.61
CA ALA A 1031 -35.72 -1.86 12.19
C ALA A 1031 -35.34 -1.19 10.87
N GLU A 1032 -36.26 -1.13 9.90
CA GLU A 1032 -36.07 -0.46 8.59
C GLU A 1032 -35.95 1.06 8.76
N LYS A 1033 -36.79 1.66 9.63
CA LYS A 1033 -36.68 3.08 9.98
C LYS A 1033 -35.35 3.38 10.67
N ALA A 1034 -34.91 2.51 11.59
CA ALA A 1034 -33.62 2.65 12.27
C ALA A 1034 -32.45 2.53 11.28
N ALA A 1035 -32.53 1.59 10.33
CA ALA A 1035 -31.53 1.42 9.29
C ALA A 1035 -31.44 2.65 8.38
N THR A 1036 -32.59 3.22 8.01
CA THR A 1036 -32.67 4.45 7.22
C THR A 1036 -32.08 5.63 8.00
N ALA A 1037 -32.39 5.74 9.29
CA ALA A 1037 -31.79 6.75 10.16
C ALA A 1037 -30.27 6.58 10.22
N PHE A 1038 -29.77 5.35 10.36
CA PHE A 1038 -28.34 5.07 10.39
C PHE A 1038 -27.67 5.45 9.07
N ALA A 1039 -28.25 5.08 7.93
CA ALA A 1039 -27.73 5.45 6.61
C ALA A 1039 -27.71 6.97 6.39
N SER A 1040 -28.59 7.72 7.04
CA SER A 1040 -28.59 9.19 6.96
C SER A 1040 -27.49 9.88 7.78
N LEU A 1041 -26.85 9.17 8.73
CA LEU A 1041 -25.77 9.71 9.58
C LEU A 1041 -24.46 9.96 8.82
N HIS A 1042 -24.33 9.43 7.60
CA HIS A 1042 -23.11 9.52 6.79
C HIS A 1042 -22.85 10.92 6.22
N ARG A 1043 -23.71 11.91 6.47
CA ARG A 1043 -23.52 13.31 6.04
C ARG A 1043 -22.98 14.17 7.20
N ASN A 1044 -21.66 14.35 7.27
CA ASN A 1044 -20.94 15.39 8.05
C ASN A 1044 -21.44 15.65 9.48
N LEU A 1045 -21.94 14.63 10.17
CA LEU A 1045 -22.53 14.81 11.50
C LEU A 1045 -21.44 14.71 12.57
N ASP A 1046 -21.08 15.85 13.19
CA ASP A 1046 -20.27 15.88 14.41
C ASP A 1046 -21.03 15.15 15.52
N ARG A 1047 -20.74 13.86 15.69
CA ARG A 1047 -21.37 12.99 16.70
C ARG A 1047 -21.21 13.56 18.10
N GLY A 1048 -20.02 14.06 18.44
CA GLY A 1048 -19.74 14.66 19.75
C GLY A 1048 -20.56 15.93 19.97
N GLY A 1049 -20.63 16.80 18.96
CA GLY A 1049 -21.47 18.00 18.96
C GLY A 1049 -22.96 17.69 19.06
N LEU A 1050 -23.47 16.71 18.32
CA LEU A 1050 -24.87 16.29 18.39
C LEU A 1050 -25.22 15.83 19.81
N LEU A 1051 -24.42 14.93 20.39
CA LEU A 1051 -24.67 14.40 21.74
C LEU A 1051 -24.62 15.51 22.80
N ARG A 1052 -23.69 16.47 22.69
CA ARG A 1052 -23.59 17.64 23.59
C ARG A 1052 -24.82 18.54 23.50
N ARG A 1053 -25.20 18.96 22.29
CA ARG A 1053 -26.41 19.78 22.08
C ARG A 1053 -27.67 19.07 22.57
N ALA A 1054 -27.78 17.77 22.33
CA ALA A 1054 -28.91 16.98 22.81
C ALA A 1054 -28.93 16.91 24.35
N ALA A 1055 -27.78 16.74 25.00
CA ALA A 1055 -27.67 16.71 26.46
C ALA A 1055 -28.12 18.05 27.09
N GLU A 1056 -27.74 19.18 26.49
CA GLU A 1056 -28.13 20.54 26.95
C GLU A 1056 -29.64 20.80 26.83
N GLN A 1057 -30.30 20.18 25.85
CA GLN A 1057 -31.72 20.39 25.56
C GLN A 1057 -32.63 19.34 26.23
N ALA A 1058 -32.05 18.26 26.75
CA ALA A 1058 -32.77 17.20 27.43
C ALA A 1058 -33.06 17.56 28.90
N SER A 1059 -34.00 16.84 29.52
CA SER A 1059 -34.26 16.91 30.96
C SER A 1059 -34.53 15.52 31.51
N GLY A 1060 -34.46 15.35 32.84
CA GLY A 1060 -34.74 14.07 33.48
C GLY A 1060 -33.75 12.96 33.09
N ASP A 1061 -34.28 11.76 32.83
CA ASP A 1061 -33.48 10.56 32.55
C ASP A 1061 -32.73 10.66 31.22
N ALA A 1062 -33.35 11.26 30.19
CA ALA A 1062 -32.70 11.51 28.91
C ALA A 1062 -31.43 12.39 29.04
N ALA A 1063 -31.44 13.41 29.90
CA ALA A 1063 -30.27 14.26 30.13
C ALA A 1063 -29.11 13.49 30.78
N ASN A 1064 -29.41 12.60 31.73
CA ASN A 1064 -28.42 11.75 32.37
C ASN A 1064 -27.80 10.76 31.37
N VAL A 1065 -28.62 10.11 30.54
CA VAL A 1065 -28.17 9.17 29.50
C VAL A 1065 -27.29 9.87 28.47
N LEU A 1066 -27.70 11.04 27.97
CA LEU A 1066 -26.94 11.78 26.97
C LEU A 1066 -25.63 12.33 27.54
N SER A 1067 -25.62 12.84 28.77
CA SER A 1067 -24.40 13.29 29.45
C SER A 1067 -23.42 12.14 29.67
N HIS A 1068 -23.92 10.96 30.03
CA HIS A 1068 -23.11 9.75 30.10
C HIS A 1068 -22.57 9.35 28.72
N ALA A 1069 -23.39 9.40 27.66
CA ALA A 1069 -22.97 9.11 26.30
C ALA A 1069 -21.88 10.08 25.80
N VAL A 1070 -21.98 11.38 26.12
CA VAL A 1070 -20.94 12.38 25.82
C VAL A 1070 -19.61 12.02 26.48
N LYS A 1071 -19.66 11.61 27.76
CA LYS A 1071 -18.48 11.17 28.50
C LYS A 1071 -17.84 9.95 27.84
N LEU A 1072 -18.63 8.89 27.59
CA LEU A 1072 -18.14 7.67 26.94
C LEU A 1072 -17.58 7.91 25.54
N TYR A 1073 -18.23 8.78 24.75
CA TYR A 1073 -17.72 9.18 23.44
C TYR A 1073 -16.33 9.79 23.55
N SER A 1074 -16.16 10.75 24.47
CA SER A 1074 -14.90 11.45 24.67
C SER A 1074 -13.79 10.53 25.18
N GLU A 1075 -14.12 9.56 26.04
CA GLU A 1075 -13.16 8.62 26.63
C GLU A 1075 -12.76 7.47 25.69
N HIS A 1076 -13.63 7.04 24.78
CA HIS A 1076 -13.43 5.77 24.06
C HIS A 1076 -13.64 5.80 22.54
N PHE A 1077 -14.37 6.78 21.99
CA PHE A 1077 -14.80 6.74 20.58
C PHE A 1077 -14.46 7.99 19.77
N ALA A 1078 -13.90 9.04 20.41
CA ALA A 1078 -13.55 10.29 19.75
C ALA A 1078 -12.20 10.20 19.01
N GLU A 1079 -11.26 9.43 19.54
CA GLU A 1079 -9.87 9.41 19.08
C GLU A 1079 -9.70 8.63 17.76
N THR A 1080 -8.87 9.17 16.87
CA THR A 1080 -8.28 8.43 15.74
C THR A 1080 -6.87 8.04 16.12
N ILE A 1081 -6.57 6.74 16.10
CA ILE A 1081 -5.26 6.23 16.47
C ILE A 1081 -4.40 6.15 15.21
N GLU A 1082 -3.25 6.83 15.20
CA GLU A 1082 -2.21 6.63 14.18
C GLU A 1082 -1.38 5.39 14.50
N LEU A 1083 -1.41 4.43 13.58
CA LEU A 1083 -0.63 3.20 13.68
C LEU A 1083 0.77 3.40 13.08
N PRO A 1084 1.80 2.69 13.58
CA PRO A 1084 3.11 2.67 12.92
C PRO A 1084 2.98 2.10 11.51
N GLY A 1085 3.95 2.39 10.64
CA GLY A 1085 3.99 1.88 9.27
C GLY A 1085 5.24 2.35 8.54
N PRO A 1086 5.46 1.89 7.30
CA PRO A 1086 6.57 2.37 6.49
C PRO A 1086 6.40 3.86 6.15
N THR A 1087 7.51 4.50 5.83
CA THR A 1087 7.57 5.83 5.22
C THR A 1087 6.73 5.85 3.94
N GLY A 1088 6.14 7.00 3.61
CA GLY A 1088 5.26 7.12 2.46
C GLY A 1088 3.88 6.49 2.63
N GLU A 1089 3.46 6.25 3.88
CA GLU A 1089 2.16 5.69 4.21
C GLU A 1089 1.55 6.34 5.46
N SER A 1090 0.24 6.56 5.45
CA SER A 1090 -0.54 6.93 6.63
C SER A 1090 -1.50 5.80 6.99
N ASN A 1091 -1.45 5.36 8.24
CA ASN A 1091 -2.28 4.27 8.76
C ASN A 1091 -3.06 4.75 9.97
N THR A 1092 -4.39 4.75 9.86
CA THR A 1092 -5.26 5.19 10.95
C THR A 1092 -6.26 4.11 11.33
N PHE A 1093 -6.55 4.01 12.62
CA PHE A 1093 -7.51 3.11 13.21
C PHE A 1093 -8.59 3.90 13.96
N ARG A 1094 -9.86 3.55 13.73
CA ARG A 1094 -11.02 4.24 14.29
C ARG A 1094 -12.10 3.25 14.73
N LEU A 1095 -12.80 3.62 15.80
CA LEU A 1095 -14.03 2.95 16.24
C LEU A 1095 -15.26 3.67 15.68
N ARG A 1096 -16.04 2.98 14.83
CA ARG A 1096 -17.26 3.50 14.18
C ARG A 1096 -18.50 2.74 14.63
N GLY A 1097 -19.68 3.35 14.49
CA GLY A 1097 -20.94 2.73 14.91
C GLY A 1097 -21.23 1.44 14.15
N ARG A 1098 -21.59 0.36 14.86
CA ARG A 1098 -21.91 -0.95 14.26
C ARG A 1098 -23.14 -0.93 13.36
N GLY A 1099 -24.04 0.06 13.51
CA GLY A 1099 -25.33 0.10 12.84
C GLY A 1099 -26.48 0.29 13.83
N VAL A 1100 -27.52 -0.51 13.68
CA VAL A 1100 -28.66 -0.52 14.62
C VAL A 1100 -28.37 -1.48 15.77
N ILE A 1101 -28.50 -1.01 17.01
CA ILE A 1101 -28.34 -1.80 18.22
C ILE A 1101 -29.68 -1.90 18.96
N LEU A 1102 -30.04 -3.12 19.35
CA LEU A 1102 -31.24 -3.40 20.13
C LEU A 1102 -30.89 -3.53 21.62
N CYS A 1103 -31.33 -2.59 22.46
CA CYS A 1103 -31.16 -2.58 23.91
C CYS A 1103 -32.40 -3.14 24.61
N VAL A 1104 -32.24 -4.17 25.43
CA VAL A 1104 -33.38 -4.87 26.07
C VAL A 1104 -33.31 -4.93 27.60
N GLY A 1105 -32.25 -4.35 28.20
CA GLY A 1105 -32.14 -4.18 29.65
C GLY A 1105 -31.76 -5.45 30.41
N GLY A 1106 -31.84 -5.35 31.74
CA GLY A 1106 -31.60 -6.44 32.70
C GLY A 1106 -32.69 -6.59 33.76
N GLY A 1107 -33.74 -5.78 33.72
CA GLY A 1107 -34.83 -5.78 34.71
C GLY A 1107 -34.82 -4.57 35.64
N GLN A 1108 -33.71 -3.82 35.68
CA GLN A 1108 -33.64 -2.49 36.29
C GLN A 1108 -33.58 -1.39 35.22
N VAL A 1109 -34.13 -0.22 35.53
CA VAL A 1109 -34.11 0.96 34.64
C VAL A 1109 -32.68 1.42 34.34
N ALA A 1110 -31.79 1.35 35.33
CA ALA A 1110 -30.38 1.74 35.18
C ALA A 1110 -29.64 0.90 34.12
N ASP A 1111 -29.97 -0.39 34.00
CA ASP A 1111 -29.37 -1.27 32.99
C ASP A 1111 -29.69 -0.75 31.57
N ASN A 1112 -30.97 -0.46 31.31
CA ASN A 1112 -31.42 0.12 30.04
C ASN A 1112 -30.72 1.44 29.72
N HIS A 1113 -30.63 2.34 30.70
CA HIS A 1113 -29.98 3.64 30.53
C HIS A 1113 -28.52 3.50 30.12
N GLN A 1114 -27.78 2.58 30.73
CA GLN A 1114 -26.37 2.38 30.42
C GLN A 1114 -26.15 1.72 29.06
N GLN A 1115 -26.98 0.73 28.69
CA GLN A 1115 -26.95 0.12 27.35
C GLN A 1115 -27.18 1.16 26.25
N VAL A 1116 -28.18 2.03 26.43
CA VAL A 1116 -28.50 3.11 25.50
C VAL A 1116 -27.37 4.14 25.43
N ALA A 1117 -26.80 4.55 26.57
CA ALA A 1117 -25.68 5.50 26.61
C ALA A 1117 -24.44 4.97 25.84
N LEU A 1118 -24.04 3.72 26.08
CA LEU A 1118 -22.92 3.07 25.38
C LEU A 1118 -23.18 2.98 23.87
N SER A 1119 -24.39 2.59 23.47
CA SER A 1119 -24.76 2.45 22.07
C SER A 1119 -24.75 3.79 21.32
N LEU A 1120 -25.30 4.85 21.93
CA LEU A 1120 -25.26 6.20 21.38
C LEU A 1120 -23.83 6.76 21.30
N ALA A 1121 -23.02 6.55 22.34
CA ALA A 1121 -21.62 6.96 22.36
C ALA A 1121 -20.79 6.30 21.25
N ALA A 1122 -21.02 5.00 21.01
CA ALA A 1122 -20.40 4.24 19.94
C ALA A 1122 -20.88 4.67 18.54
N GLY A 1123 -21.93 5.49 18.43
CA GLY A 1123 -22.51 5.99 17.18
C GLY A 1123 -23.52 5.05 16.53
N ALA A 1124 -24.18 4.20 17.31
CA ALA A 1124 -25.27 3.36 16.82
C ALA A 1124 -26.62 4.10 16.85
N VAL A 1125 -27.54 3.67 15.97
CA VAL A 1125 -28.97 3.95 16.11
C VAL A 1125 -29.56 2.94 17.09
N VAL A 1126 -30.41 3.40 18.01
CA VAL A 1126 -30.86 2.55 19.12
C VAL A 1126 -32.34 2.22 19.00
N ILE A 1127 -32.65 0.92 19.16
CA ILE A 1127 -34.00 0.45 19.46
C ILE A 1127 -34.00 -0.03 20.90
N THR A 1128 -34.93 0.45 21.73
CA THR A 1128 -35.01 0.10 23.16
C THR A 1128 -36.42 -0.36 23.56
N ASN A 1129 -36.51 -1.22 24.58
CA ASN A 1129 -37.80 -1.58 25.19
C ASN A 1129 -38.34 -0.53 26.18
N ASP A 1130 -37.55 0.50 26.50
CA ASP A 1130 -37.99 1.64 27.30
C ASP A 1130 -38.58 2.75 26.40
N ASN A 1131 -39.89 2.66 26.16
CA ASN A 1131 -40.59 3.59 25.28
C ASN A 1131 -40.57 5.04 25.79
N ARG A 1132 -40.57 5.24 27.11
CA ARG A 1132 -40.58 6.58 27.69
C ARG A 1132 -39.22 7.24 27.43
N LEU A 1133 -38.14 6.53 27.77
CA LEU A 1133 -36.79 7.01 27.49
C LEU A 1133 -36.58 7.25 25.99
N ALA A 1134 -37.07 6.35 25.13
CA ALA A 1134 -36.97 6.52 23.68
C ALA A 1134 -37.61 7.81 23.18
N GLN A 1135 -38.81 8.14 23.68
CA GLN A 1135 -39.51 9.37 23.32
C GLN A 1135 -38.76 10.62 23.80
N GLU A 1136 -38.28 10.61 25.04
CA GLU A 1136 -37.52 11.73 25.62
C GLU A 1136 -36.18 11.94 24.87
N LEU A 1137 -35.46 10.86 24.56
CA LEU A 1137 -34.20 10.90 23.81
C LEU A 1137 -34.41 11.32 22.35
N SER A 1138 -35.41 10.76 21.65
CA SER A 1138 -35.71 11.15 20.26
C SER A 1138 -36.03 12.63 20.21
N ALA A 1139 -36.88 13.15 21.10
CA ALA A 1139 -37.22 14.57 21.12
C ALA A 1139 -36.02 15.49 21.37
N ALA A 1140 -35.06 15.07 22.21
CA ALA A 1140 -33.84 15.83 22.45
C ALA A 1140 -32.88 15.78 21.25
N LEU A 1141 -32.70 14.61 20.65
CA LEU A 1141 -31.81 14.41 19.51
C LEU A 1141 -32.36 15.11 18.25
N ASP A 1142 -33.66 15.05 18.01
CA ASP A 1142 -34.32 15.76 16.91
C ASP A 1142 -34.14 17.28 17.03
N LYS A 1143 -34.33 17.85 18.24
CA LYS A 1143 -34.10 19.28 18.49
C LYS A 1143 -32.62 19.70 18.34
N ALA A 1144 -31.70 18.77 18.58
CA ALA A 1144 -30.26 18.98 18.43
C ALA A 1144 -29.75 18.84 16.98
N GLY A 1145 -30.65 18.53 16.03
CA GLY A 1145 -30.36 18.35 14.60
C GLY A 1145 -29.99 16.91 14.21
N GLY A 1146 -30.34 15.92 15.03
CA GLY A 1146 -30.18 14.50 14.71
C GLY A 1146 -31.23 14.01 13.70
N PRO A 1147 -30.99 12.85 13.06
CA PRO A 1147 -31.96 12.28 12.13
C PRO A 1147 -33.18 11.76 12.87
N ALA A 1148 -34.34 11.82 12.21
CA ALA A 1148 -35.55 11.18 12.73
C ALA A 1148 -35.30 9.69 12.98
N HIS A 1149 -35.93 9.15 14.03
CA HIS A 1149 -35.83 7.73 14.40
C HIS A 1149 -34.43 7.28 14.88
N TYR A 1150 -33.59 8.21 15.33
CA TYR A 1150 -32.27 7.91 15.91
C TYR A 1150 -32.34 7.07 17.20
N VAL A 1151 -33.44 7.23 17.97
CA VAL A 1151 -33.83 6.33 19.07
C VAL A 1151 -35.29 5.95 18.92
N GLN A 1152 -35.62 4.66 19.02
CA GLN A 1152 -36.99 4.15 18.88
C GLN A 1152 -37.37 3.18 20.00
N GLY A 1153 -38.65 3.15 20.35
CA GLY A 1153 -39.24 2.24 21.34
C GLY A 1153 -39.93 1.02 20.71
N LEU A 1154 -39.92 -0.14 21.38
CA LEU A 1154 -40.56 -1.39 20.93
C LEU A 1154 -42.06 -1.52 21.23
N GLY A 1155 -42.72 -0.51 21.81
CA GLY A 1155 -44.16 -0.51 22.07
C GLY A 1155 -44.60 -1.27 23.34
N SER A 1156 -44.03 -2.45 23.64
CA SER A 1156 -44.27 -3.21 24.89
C SER A 1156 -42.96 -3.64 25.57
N ALA A 1157 -42.88 -3.51 26.89
CA ALA A 1157 -41.71 -3.91 27.68
C ALA A 1157 -41.63 -5.42 27.96
N HIS A 1158 -42.75 -6.15 27.81
CA HIS A 1158 -42.87 -7.57 28.17
C HIS A 1158 -42.92 -8.53 26.98
N ASP A 1159 -43.23 -8.01 25.78
CA ASP A 1159 -43.28 -8.78 24.54
C ASP A 1159 -42.17 -8.31 23.60
N MET A 1160 -41.17 -9.17 23.34
CA MET A 1160 -40.10 -8.84 22.39
C MET A 1160 -40.50 -9.27 20.98
N PRO A 1161 -40.57 -8.35 19.99
CA PRO A 1161 -40.94 -8.72 18.63
C PRO A 1161 -39.89 -9.61 17.97
N LEU A 1162 -40.23 -10.89 17.78
CA LEU A 1162 -39.33 -11.85 17.11
C LEU A 1162 -38.88 -11.36 15.72
N PRO A 1163 -39.75 -10.76 14.88
CA PRO A 1163 -39.32 -10.20 13.60
C PRO A 1163 -38.24 -9.11 13.73
N VAL A 1164 -38.25 -8.31 14.80
CA VAL A 1164 -37.24 -7.26 15.02
C VAL A 1164 -35.91 -7.86 15.43
N VAL A 1165 -35.91 -8.84 16.35
CA VAL A 1165 -34.68 -9.54 16.80
C VAL A 1165 -34.00 -10.28 15.66
N LEU A 1166 -34.79 -10.85 14.73
CA LEU A 1166 -34.29 -11.58 13.58
C LEU A 1166 -33.98 -10.69 12.36
N ASN A 1167 -34.25 -9.40 12.40
CA ASN A 1167 -34.07 -8.50 11.25
C ASN A 1167 -32.58 -8.25 10.94
N ASP A 1168 -32.20 -8.33 9.66
CA ASP A 1168 -30.81 -8.20 9.22
C ASP A 1168 -30.18 -6.81 9.45
N HIS A 1169 -31.00 -5.79 9.67
CA HIS A 1169 -30.52 -4.45 10.04
C HIS A 1169 -30.00 -4.36 11.48
N ILE A 1170 -30.41 -5.27 12.38
CA ILE A 1170 -29.86 -5.32 13.74
C ILE A 1170 -28.43 -5.85 13.68
N ARG A 1171 -27.49 -5.09 14.24
CA ARG A 1171 -26.04 -5.36 14.21
C ARG A 1171 -25.45 -5.73 15.57
N ALA A 1172 -26.19 -5.54 16.66
CA ALA A 1172 -25.93 -6.12 17.98
C ALA A 1172 -27.22 -6.13 18.82
N VAL A 1173 -27.28 -7.05 19.78
CA VAL A 1173 -28.30 -7.04 20.85
C VAL A 1173 -27.60 -6.87 22.18
N VAL A 1174 -28.11 -5.99 23.04
CA VAL A 1174 -27.54 -5.70 24.36
C VAL A 1174 -28.52 -6.11 25.43
N SER A 1175 -28.10 -6.99 26.34
CA SER A 1175 -28.90 -7.45 27.46
C SER A 1175 -28.06 -7.66 28.71
N ASP A 1176 -28.57 -7.18 29.84
CA ASP A 1176 -28.01 -7.43 31.17
C ASP A 1176 -28.83 -8.48 31.93
N GLY A 1177 -29.60 -9.30 31.22
CA GLY A 1177 -30.34 -10.40 31.80
C GLY A 1177 -29.46 -11.54 32.27
N GLY A 1178 -29.98 -12.32 33.22
CA GLY A 1178 -29.32 -13.50 33.74
C GLY A 1178 -29.19 -14.62 32.70
N GLU A 1179 -28.58 -15.73 33.11
CA GLU A 1179 -28.22 -16.85 32.24
C GLU A 1179 -29.37 -17.36 31.36
N LYS A 1180 -30.57 -17.55 31.94
CA LYS A 1180 -31.75 -18.01 31.20
C LYS A 1180 -32.11 -17.08 30.02
N THR A 1181 -32.07 -15.78 30.25
CA THR A 1181 -32.39 -14.76 29.25
C THR A 1181 -31.34 -14.70 28.16
N ARG A 1182 -30.05 -14.73 28.53
CA ARG A 1182 -28.95 -14.77 27.57
C ARG A 1182 -29.00 -16.01 26.71
N ARG A 1183 -29.24 -17.18 27.30
CA ARG A 1183 -29.42 -18.45 26.57
C ARG A 1183 -30.54 -18.36 25.54
N ASN A 1184 -31.71 -17.85 25.93
CA ASN A 1184 -32.86 -17.69 25.04
C ASN A 1184 -32.56 -16.72 23.88
N LEU A 1185 -31.89 -15.60 24.16
CA LEU A 1185 -31.46 -14.65 23.13
C LEU A 1185 -30.44 -15.28 22.18
N THR A 1186 -29.39 -15.94 22.69
CA THR A 1186 -28.39 -16.61 21.86
C THR A 1186 -29.02 -17.68 20.96
N GLN A 1187 -29.94 -18.49 21.48
CA GLN A 1187 -30.68 -19.47 20.68
C GLN A 1187 -31.52 -18.82 19.58
N THR A 1188 -32.13 -17.68 19.88
CA THR A 1188 -32.92 -16.94 18.89
C THR A 1188 -32.04 -16.34 17.80
N LEU A 1189 -30.91 -15.73 18.18
CA LEU A 1189 -29.94 -15.14 17.25
C LEU A 1189 -29.26 -16.19 16.36
N ALA A 1190 -29.13 -17.43 16.84
CA ALA A 1190 -28.59 -18.54 16.06
C ALA A 1190 -29.45 -18.93 14.85
N ILE A 1191 -30.73 -18.57 14.82
CA ILE A 1191 -31.65 -18.84 13.70
C ILE A 1191 -31.36 -17.95 12.48
N ARG A 1192 -30.68 -16.81 12.68
CA ARG A 1192 -30.41 -15.84 11.61
C ARG A 1192 -29.47 -16.41 10.55
N SER A 1193 -29.81 -16.20 9.28
CA SER A 1193 -29.00 -16.58 8.11
C SER A 1193 -28.07 -15.48 7.60
N GLY A 1194 -28.29 -14.22 7.99
CA GLY A 1194 -27.39 -13.09 7.71
C GLY A 1194 -26.22 -13.02 8.68
N SER A 1195 -25.60 -11.84 8.81
CA SER A 1195 -24.42 -11.63 9.64
C SER A 1195 -24.53 -12.18 11.07
N ILE A 1196 -23.44 -12.77 11.56
CA ILE A 1196 -23.33 -13.22 12.95
C ILE A 1196 -23.13 -11.98 13.83
N ILE A 1197 -24.11 -11.66 14.67
CA ILE A 1197 -24.09 -10.46 15.52
C ILE A 1197 -23.83 -10.80 16.99
N PRO A 1198 -23.14 -9.93 17.75
CA PRO A 1198 -22.83 -10.19 19.14
C PRO A 1198 -24.04 -9.96 20.06
N LEU A 1199 -24.11 -10.77 21.13
CA LEU A 1199 -24.90 -10.48 22.32
C LEU A 1199 -24.00 -9.79 23.37
N LEU A 1200 -24.23 -8.50 23.57
CA LEU A 1200 -23.48 -7.60 24.43
C LEU A 1200 -24.17 -7.39 25.79
N SER A 1201 -23.42 -6.84 26.74
CA SER A 1201 -23.86 -6.39 28.07
C SER A 1201 -23.31 -5.00 28.33
N ALA A 1202 -23.98 -4.19 29.16
CA ALA A 1202 -23.45 -2.90 29.61
C ALA A 1202 -22.17 -3.03 30.46
N LYS A 1203 -21.85 -4.25 30.92
CA LYS A 1203 -20.61 -4.59 31.62
C LYS A 1203 -19.43 -4.89 30.70
N ASP A 1204 -19.66 -5.03 29.40
CA ASP A 1204 -18.61 -5.24 28.42
C ASP A 1204 -17.75 -3.98 28.24
N GLU A 1205 -16.52 -4.18 27.75
CA GLU A 1205 -15.67 -3.06 27.36
C GLU A 1205 -16.31 -2.24 26.22
N PRO A 1206 -16.23 -0.89 26.26
CA PRO A 1206 -16.90 -0.02 25.30
C PRO A 1206 -16.59 -0.31 23.82
N TRP A 1207 -15.35 -0.69 23.50
CA TRP A 1207 -14.94 -0.96 22.11
C TRP A 1207 -15.81 -2.03 21.42
N ARG A 1208 -16.43 -2.95 22.18
CA ARG A 1208 -17.33 -4.00 21.64
C ARG A 1208 -18.62 -3.43 21.04
N PHE A 1209 -19.01 -2.22 21.40
CA PHE A 1209 -20.19 -1.54 20.83
C PHE A 1209 -19.90 -0.88 19.47
N ALA A 1210 -18.63 -0.83 19.05
CA ALA A 1210 -18.19 -0.26 17.78
C ALA A 1210 -17.59 -1.31 16.84
N ALA A 1211 -17.59 -0.99 15.55
CA ALA A 1211 -16.83 -1.67 14.51
C ALA A 1211 -15.46 -1.00 14.39
N GLU A 1212 -14.42 -1.80 14.25
CA GLU A 1212 -13.07 -1.33 14.01
C GLU A 1212 -12.88 -1.06 12.52
N ARG A 1213 -12.32 0.09 12.15
CA ARG A 1213 -12.00 0.42 10.75
C ARG A 1213 -10.59 0.96 10.63
N THR A 1214 -9.90 0.51 9.59
CA THR A 1214 -8.58 1.04 9.22
C THR A 1214 -8.67 1.80 7.91
N LEU A 1215 -8.01 2.95 7.85
CA LEU A 1215 -7.80 3.71 6.62
C LEU A 1215 -6.30 3.83 6.39
N THR A 1216 -5.88 3.31 5.25
CA THR A 1216 -4.48 3.26 4.81
C THR A 1216 -4.32 4.07 3.54
N ILE A 1217 -3.47 5.10 3.57
CA ILE A 1217 -3.27 6.03 2.47
C ILE A 1217 -1.83 5.93 2.00
N ASN A 1218 -1.64 5.64 0.72
CA ASN A 1218 -0.35 5.80 0.07
C ASN A 1218 -0.07 7.30 -0.16
N THR A 1219 0.74 7.90 0.72
CA THR A 1219 1.04 9.34 0.63
C THR A 1219 2.05 9.67 -0.46
N THR A 1220 2.66 8.66 -1.10
CA THR A 1220 3.60 8.82 -2.22
C THR A 1220 2.94 8.64 -3.59
N ALA A 1221 1.63 8.39 -3.65
CA ALA A 1221 0.90 8.20 -4.92
C ALA A 1221 0.99 9.39 -5.90
N ALA A 1222 1.36 10.57 -5.40
CA ALA A 1222 1.64 11.73 -6.23
C ALA A 1222 3.03 11.70 -6.89
N GLY A 1223 3.87 10.68 -6.64
CA GLY A 1223 5.22 10.55 -7.20
C GLY A 1223 6.37 10.85 -6.24
N GLY A 1224 6.11 11.02 -4.94
CA GLY A 1224 7.13 11.03 -3.88
C GLY A 1224 6.64 11.49 -2.48
N ASP A 1225 7.53 11.44 -1.49
CA ASP A 1225 7.21 11.67 -0.06
C ASP A 1225 7.60 13.07 0.45
N VAL A 1226 6.59 13.91 0.72
CA VAL A 1226 6.76 15.29 1.24
C VAL A 1226 7.44 15.31 2.61
N ARG A 1227 7.18 14.33 3.50
CA ARG A 1227 7.77 14.30 4.84
C ARG A 1227 9.28 14.12 4.74
N LEU A 1228 9.71 13.19 3.90
CA LEU A 1228 11.12 12.94 3.63
C LEU A 1228 11.82 14.16 3.00
N LEU A 1229 11.15 14.90 2.12
CA LEU A 1229 11.68 16.12 1.48
C LEU A 1229 11.85 17.29 2.45
N SER A 1230 11.11 17.29 3.55
CA SER A 1230 11.13 18.32 4.59
C SER A 1230 12.09 18.04 5.75
N LEU A 1231 12.69 16.85 5.82
CA LEU A 1231 13.64 16.49 6.87
C LEU A 1231 14.87 17.41 6.83
N SER A 1232 15.07 18.19 7.89
CA SER A 1232 16.35 18.86 8.14
C SER A 1232 17.36 17.85 8.66
N GLU A 1233 18.48 17.67 7.94
CA GLU A 1233 19.53 16.68 8.25
C GLU A 1233 20.42 17.02 9.45
#